data_AF-A0A958NE05-F1
#
_entry.id   AF-A0A958NE05-F1
#
_cell.length_a   1.000
_cell.length_b   1.000
_cell.length_c   1.000
_cell.angle_alpha   90.00
_cell.angle_beta   90.00
_cell.angle_gamma   90.00
#
_symmetry.space_group_name_H-M   'P 1'
#
loop_
_entity.id
_entity.type
_entity.pdbx_description
1 polymer ?
#
loop_
_entity_poly.entity_id
_entity_poly.type
_entity_poly.pdbx_seq_one_letter_code
_entity_poly.pdbx_strand_id
1 'polypeptide(L)'
;MHRSVDMKQWGGKYTIPKVLLWFLVCIAFPGFSLPVGAQDVGTLEMVCTVKEDGEGLSNAKVTVYQDGIQFLTKNTNDKGRAVFKLPYLHRYRIEFSKESYVTKFIEVDTKIPEKEAEISSSFKFDVRIFPYYEGLDLTPLKKPVAILNFDGGFGDFYYDMQYHKEVKDGLKAVEDHALALRDQEERKIELMYNKAIAEADKSMGNQDYANAREEYTKASTYKPAESYPKVKLAEIDRLMNEQKDQRGKYNEAIAKADQLFSSEDYVASKTSYQKAQELMPSEDYPKTKIIEIDRILKAKEEQAAKDKAYEAAITKADGAFGAGNYELAKTTYQEALTIKPAQPHPTNRIAEIEKMMVDKAEARERENEAKYKDAITRGDKHASDKAYDPAIGAYEEALKVKPGDAYASGKLSEMKKLKQDQADALAKEKNTDQAYLNAIAKGDRALKEKKYQEALDGYKEAQGIKPQENYPQVKIDEINKALKNQAALADAEAEKDAKYKDAVKRGDDLMTSQKYNEAKSAFLEATSIKPYEMYPKDRIKEIDGKLAEAKLKEENERIAKEMAEAERKKKLDEDYRNTTVAADKAFGAKDYDKATTLYQKALSIKPSEEYPKTQLAKIENISKEEKVKTVDKPVNDGKYSHLGEGVHKLDSYQERNNTVEVTVVVKGGVAIEYKKIITNYGQIFYTKDGKNISLSLFEVETKP
;
A
#
# COMPACT_ATOMS: atom_id res chain seq x y z
N MET A 1 -30.34 13.45 44.38
CA MET A 1 -31.21 12.50 45.12
C MET A 1 -30.48 11.16 45.15
N HIS A 2 -29.92 10.76 46.30
CA HIS A 2 -30.45 9.68 47.17
C HIS A 2 -30.66 8.37 46.37
N ARG A 3 -30.14 7.20 46.73
CA ARG A 3 -29.60 6.69 48.00
C ARG A 3 -28.86 5.38 47.70
N SER A 4 -27.88 5.10 48.55
CA SER A 4 -27.25 3.82 48.81
C SER A 4 -28.24 2.68 49.10
N VAL A 5 -27.88 1.46 48.69
CA VAL A 5 -28.19 0.22 49.43
C VAL A 5 -26.99 -0.73 49.33
N ASP A 6 -26.68 -1.27 50.49
CA ASP A 6 -25.55 -2.10 50.89
C ASP A 6 -25.98 -3.59 51.01
N MET A 7 -24.99 -4.45 51.28
CA MET A 7 -25.05 -5.79 51.91
C MET A 7 -24.86 -7.09 51.09
N LYS A 8 -23.75 -7.76 51.45
CA LYS A 8 -23.52 -9.17 51.88
C LYS A 8 -22.22 -9.72 51.27
N GLN A 9 -21.11 -9.74 52.00
CA GLN A 9 -20.67 -10.71 53.03
C GLN A 9 -20.23 -12.08 52.48
N TRP A 10 -18.92 -12.34 52.56
CA TRP A 10 -18.23 -13.57 53.03
C TRP A 10 -16.72 -13.20 53.10
N GLY A 11 -15.93 -13.33 54.18
CA GLY A 11 -16.13 -13.99 55.46
C GLY A 11 -15.23 -15.22 55.61
N GLY A 12 -13.92 -15.02 55.81
CA GLY A 12 -12.96 -16.11 56.04
C GLY A 12 -11.71 -15.64 56.79
N LYS A 13 -11.81 -15.52 58.12
CA LYS A 13 -10.68 -15.35 59.05
C LYS A 13 -10.36 -16.71 59.65
N TYR A 14 -9.10 -17.17 59.54
CA TYR A 14 -8.57 -18.21 60.41
C TYR A 14 -7.72 -17.55 61.50
N THR A 15 -8.13 -17.79 62.75
CA THR A 15 -7.47 -17.41 63.99
C THR A 15 -6.75 -18.64 64.53
N ILE A 16 -5.50 -18.50 64.95
CA ILE A 16 -4.75 -19.53 65.67
C ILE A 16 -4.98 -19.33 67.17
N PRO A 17 -5.33 -20.37 67.95
CA PRO A 17 -5.71 -20.23 69.35
C PRO A 17 -4.48 -20.07 70.26
N LYS A 18 -4.65 -19.23 71.29
CA LYS A 18 -3.80 -19.17 72.48
C LYS A 18 -4.07 -20.42 73.33
N VAL A 19 -3.03 -21.20 73.63
CA VAL A 19 -3.06 -22.24 74.67
C VAL A 19 -2.34 -21.72 75.90
N LEU A 20 -3.04 -21.87 77.03
CA LEU A 20 -2.67 -21.46 78.38
C LEU A 20 -1.72 -22.49 79.02
N LEU A 21 -0.75 -21.97 79.77
CA LEU A 21 -0.23 -22.42 81.09
C LEU A 21 -0.25 -23.93 81.42
N TRP A 22 0.94 -24.49 81.66
CA TRP A 22 1.20 -25.30 82.87
C TRP A 22 2.49 -24.82 83.55
N PHE A 23 2.31 -24.38 84.79
CA PHE A 23 3.36 -24.02 85.74
C PHE A 23 4.18 -25.26 86.11
N LEU A 24 5.51 -25.18 86.02
CA LEU A 24 6.41 -26.06 86.76
C LEU A 24 7.26 -25.18 87.67
N VAL A 25 6.91 -25.27 88.95
CA VAL A 25 7.59 -24.63 90.07
C VAL A 25 8.96 -25.29 90.25
N CYS A 26 10.03 -24.64 89.79
CA CYS A 26 11.38 -24.94 90.24
C CYS A 26 11.73 -24.00 91.39
N ILE A 27 11.83 -24.57 92.58
CA ILE A 27 12.27 -23.92 93.81
C ILE A 27 13.72 -23.44 93.59
N ALA A 28 13.90 -22.12 93.51
CA ALA A 28 15.22 -21.51 93.55
C ALA A 28 15.73 -21.57 95.01
N PHE A 29 16.69 -22.47 95.27
CA PHE A 29 17.57 -22.37 96.43
C PHE A 29 18.50 -21.17 96.22
N PRO A 30 18.65 -20.24 97.19
CA PRO A 30 19.72 -19.26 97.17
C PRO A 30 21.04 -19.96 97.52
N GLY A 31 21.66 -20.55 96.51
CA GLY A 31 23.04 -21.00 96.59
C GLY A 31 23.95 -19.78 96.57
N PHE A 32 24.43 -19.42 97.76
CA PHE A 32 25.50 -18.47 98.00
C PHE A 32 26.78 -18.95 97.27
N SER A 33 26.99 -18.50 96.03
CA SER A 33 28.29 -18.65 95.37
C SER A 33 29.19 -17.51 95.84
N LEU A 34 30.16 -17.87 96.68
CA LEU A 34 31.30 -17.02 96.98
C LEU A 34 31.95 -16.57 95.66
N PRO A 35 32.44 -15.32 95.54
CA PRO A 35 33.36 -14.98 94.47
C PRO A 35 34.63 -15.80 94.69
N VAL A 36 34.76 -16.93 93.99
CA VAL A 36 36.08 -17.47 93.66
C VAL A 36 36.75 -16.35 92.89
N GLY A 37 37.89 -15.85 93.38
CA GLY A 37 38.67 -14.86 92.65
C GLY A 37 38.88 -15.35 91.23
N ALA A 38 38.32 -14.65 90.26
CA ALA A 38 38.65 -14.88 88.87
C ALA A 38 40.16 -14.58 88.74
N GLN A 39 40.97 -15.62 88.53
CA GLN A 39 42.21 -15.42 87.79
C GLN A 39 41.79 -14.75 86.48
N ASP A 40 42.40 -13.60 86.14
CA ASP A 40 42.23 -12.99 84.83
C ASP A 40 42.82 -13.96 83.78
N VAL A 41 41.99 -14.88 83.30
CA VAL A 41 42.35 -15.76 82.19
C VAL A 41 42.33 -14.91 80.92
N GLY A 42 43.46 -14.91 80.20
CA GLY A 42 43.60 -14.26 78.91
C GLY A 42 42.57 -14.76 77.89
N THR A 43 42.48 -14.05 76.77
CA THR A 43 41.53 -14.38 75.71
C THR A 43 42.22 -14.47 74.35
N LEU A 44 41.73 -15.35 73.50
CA LEU A 44 42.01 -15.32 72.07
C LEU A 44 40.98 -14.41 71.37
N GLU A 45 41.42 -13.29 70.81
CA GLU A 45 40.57 -12.42 69.99
C GLU A 45 40.44 -12.98 68.56
N MET A 46 39.25 -13.45 68.22
CA MET A 46 38.92 -13.94 66.90
C MET A 46 38.42 -12.80 66.01
N VAL A 47 39.05 -12.62 64.86
CA VAL A 47 38.61 -11.71 63.80
C VAL A 47 38.26 -12.55 62.57
N CYS A 48 36.96 -12.80 62.37
CA CYS A 48 36.50 -13.62 61.26
C CYS A 48 35.90 -12.76 60.12
N THR A 49 36.15 -13.16 58.88
CA THR A 49 35.40 -12.67 57.71
C THR A 49 34.59 -13.81 57.10
N VAL A 50 33.25 -13.72 57.15
CA VAL A 50 32.39 -14.64 56.41
C VAL A 50 32.27 -14.15 54.98
N LYS A 51 32.46 -15.03 54.00
CA LYS A 51 32.51 -14.68 52.57
C LYS A 51 31.57 -15.52 51.73
N GLU A 52 31.08 -14.94 50.64
CA GLU A 52 30.41 -15.59 49.50
C GLU A 52 31.18 -15.19 48.23
N ASP A 53 31.58 -16.15 47.41
CA ASP A 53 32.35 -15.92 46.16
C ASP A 53 33.59 -15.00 46.29
N GLY A 54 34.16 -14.91 47.49
CA GLY A 54 35.33 -14.08 47.79
C GLY A 54 35.00 -12.69 48.35
N GLU A 55 33.74 -12.27 48.29
CA GLU A 55 33.25 -11.00 48.86
C GLU A 55 32.73 -11.19 50.28
N GLY A 56 32.76 -10.11 51.08
CA GLY A 56 32.29 -10.14 52.47
C GLY A 56 30.77 -10.30 52.56
N LEU A 57 30.29 -11.32 53.26
CA LEU A 57 28.89 -11.63 53.38
C LEU A 57 28.25 -10.88 54.56
N SER A 58 27.50 -9.82 54.27
CA SER A 58 26.79 -9.04 55.29
C SER A 58 25.70 -9.85 55.99
N ASN A 59 25.51 -9.56 57.28
CA ASN A 59 24.47 -10.12 58.15
C ASN A 59 24.46 -11.67 58.24
N ALA A 60 25.61 -12.31 58.07
CA ALA A 60 25.80 -13.71 58.43
C ALA A 60 25.93 -13.84 59.95
N LYS A 61 25.32 -14.88 60.51
CA LYS A 61 25.32 -15.17 61.95
C LYS A 61 26.55 -15.99 62.32
N VAL A 62 27.27 -15.53 63.34
CA VAL A 62 28.38 -16.21 63.99
C VAL A 62 27.95 -16.60 65.39
N THR A 63 27.74 -17.89 65.64
CA THR A 63 27.30 -18.43 66.93
C THR A 63 28.42 -19.22 67.56
N VAL A 64 28.84 -18.83 68.76
CA VAL A 64 29.93 -19.47 69.50
C VAL A 64 29.33 -20.30 70.62
N TYR A 65 29.73 -21.56 70.71
CA TYR A 65 29.42 -22.48 71.80
C TYR A 65 30.68 -22.74 72.60
N GLN A 66 30.63 -22.56 73.92
CA GLN A 66 31.69 -22.87 74.87
C GLN A 66 31.32 -24.14 75.63
N ASP A 67 32.17 -25.17 75.57
CA ASP A 67 31.96 -26.47 76.22
C ASP A 67 30.56 -27.07 75.93
N GLY A 68 30.06 -26.84 74.71
CA GLY A 68 28.76 -27.31 74.23
C GLY A 68 27.56 -26.40 74.54
N ILE A 69 27.73 -25.33 75.31
CA ILE A 69 26.68 -24.36 75.65
C ILE A 69 26.85 -23.10 74.81
N GLN A 70 25.76 -22.57 74.23
CA GLN A 70 25.82 -21.32 73.47
C GLN A 70 26.34 -20.18 74.35
N PHE A 71 27.47 -19.60 73.94
CA PHE A 71 28.17 -18.53 74.66
C PHE A 71 27.79 -17.15 74.14
N LEU A 72 27.84 -16.95 72.81
CA LEU A 72 27.44 -15.69 72.18
C LEU A 72 26.98 -15.88 70.73
N THR A 73 26.28 -14.87 70.22
CA THR A 73 25.93 -14.74 68.81
C THR A 73 26.23 -13.33 68.34
N LYS A 74 26.83 -13.18 67.16
CA LYS A 74 27.06 -11.90 66.48
C LYS A 74 26.65 -12.01 65.02
N ASN A 75 26.34 -10.88 64.40
CA ASN A 75 26.19 -10.79 62.95
C ASN A 75 27.42 -10.11 62.34
N THR A 76 27.77 -10.48 61.13
CA THR A 76 28.80 -9.81 60.34
C THR A 76 28.31 -8.44 59.86
N ASN A 77 29.24 -7.49 59.69
CA ASN A 77 28.97 -6.19 59.07
C ASN A 77 28.96 -6.27 57.53
N ASP A 78 28.82 -5.13 56.84
CA ASP A 78 28.77 -5.04 55.37
C ASP A 78 30.02 -5.56 54.64
N LYS A 79 31.14 -5.73 55.36
CA LYS A 79 32.37 -6.34 54.83
C LYS A 79 32.51 -7.81 55.23
N GLY A 80 31.47 -8.44 55.76
CA GLY A 80 31.48 -9.82 56.24
C GLY A 80 32.24 -10.03 57.55
N ARG A 81 32.68 -8.96 58.24
CA ARG A 81 33.56 -9.06 59.41
C ARG A 81 32.79 -9.18 60.73
N ALA A 82 33.23 -10.07 61.62
CA ALA A 82 32.85 -10.10 63.03
C ALA A 82 34.07 -10.29 63.95
N VAL A 83 33.99 -9.75 65.17
CA VAL A 83 35.06 -9.82 66.18
C VAL A 83 34.48 -10.27 67.52
N PHE A 84 35.11 -11.23 68.16
CA PHE A 84 34.74 -11.75 69.48
C PHE A 84 35.95 -12.33 70.19
N LYS A 85 35.86 -12.49 71.52
CA LYS A 85 36.95 -12.99 72.36
C LYS A 85 36.57 -14.35 72.96
N LEU A 86 37.52 -15.27 72.97
CA LEU A 86 37.39 -16.61 73.54
C LEU A 86 38.27 -16.71 74.79
N PRO A 87 37.69 -16.75 76.00
CA PRO A 87 38.44 -17.09 77.22
C PRO A 87 39.25 -18.39 77.06
N TYR A 88 40.48 -18.43 77.57
CA TYR A 88 41.29 -19.65 77.52
C TYR A 88 40.74 -20.78 78.41
N LEU A 89 41.30 -21.98 78.26
CA LEU A 89 40.97 -23.21 79.01
C LEU A 89 39.64 -23.88 78.64
N HIS A 90 39.03 -23.48 77.53
CA HIS A 90 37.76 -24.00 77.05
C HIS A 90 37.85 -24.60 75.64
N ARG A 91 36.86 -25.41 75.27
CA ARG A 91 36.66 -25.84 73.88
C ARG A 91 35.51 -25.08 73.26
N TYR A 92 35.75 -24.56 72.05
CA TYR A 92 34.76 -23.78 71.32
C TYR A 92 34.35 -24.46 70.02
N ARG A 93 33.06 -24.40 69.72
CA ARG A 93 32.50 -24.60 68.39
C ARG A 93 31.97 -23.27 67.90
N ILE A 94 32.40 -22.83 66.72
CA ILE A 94 31.99 -21.55 66.15
C ILE A 94 31.27 -21.83 64.84
N GLU A 95 29.98 -21.54 64.78
CA GLU A 95 29.10 -21.79 63.65
C GLU A 95 28.83 -20.51 62.84
N PHE A 96 28.85 -20.64 61.51
CA PHE A 96 28.61 -19.58 60.54
C PHE A 96 27.38 -19.97 59.70
N SER A 97 26.32 -19.17 59.77
CA SER A 97 25.06 -19.44 59.07
C SER A 97 24.39 -18.18 58.53
N LYS A 98 23.58 -18.33 57.49
CA LYS A 98 22.70 -17.29 56.93
C LYS A 98 21.47 -17.98 56.32
N GLU A 99 20.32 -17.31 56.35
CA GLU A 99 19.09 -17.85 55.76
C GLU A 99 19.30 -18.20 54.28
N SER A 100 18.89 -19.42 53.88
CA SER A 100 19.11 -20.00 52.55
C SER A 100 20.58 -20.31 52.19
N TYR A 101 21.51 -20.26 53.15
CA TYR A 101 22.91 -20.67 52.95
C TYR A 101 23.21 -21.98 53.68
N VAL A 102 24.25 -22.68 53.23
CA VAL A 102 24.82 -23.78 54.01
C VAL A 102 25.42 -23.26 55.31
N THR A 103 25.38 -24.09 56.35
CA THR A 103 26.02 -23.80 57.64
C THR A 103 27.38 -24.50 57.70
N LYS A 104 28.40 -23.77 58.16
CA LYS A 104 29.74 -24.32 58.43
C LYS A 104 30.12 -24.04 59.87
N PHE A 105 31.03 -24.81 60.46
CA PHE A 105 31.55 -24.52 61.79
C PHE A 105 33.03 -24.87 61.89
N ILE A 106 33.75 -24.20 62.79
CA ILE A 106 35.12 -24.56 63.19
C ILE A 106 35.16 -24.95 64.65
N GLU A 107 36.21 -25.67 65.04
CA GLU A 107 36.50 -25.95 66.44
C GLU A 107 37.81 -25.29 66.86
N VAL A 108 37.85 -24.77 68.09
CA VAL A 108 39.01 -24.09 68.65
C VAL A 108 39.22 -24.65 70.06
N ASP A 109 40.34 -25.35 70.29
CA ASP A 109 40.73 -25.79 71.64
C ASP A 109 41.66 -24.74 72.23
N THR A 110 41.16 -23.99 73.22
CA THR A 110 41.90 -22.92 73.90
C THR A 110 42.56 -23.40 75.19
N LYS A 111 42.62 -24.72 75.42
CA LYS A 111 43.34 -25.31 76.55
C LYS A 111 44.84 -25.22 76.31
N ILE A 112 45.45 -24.19 76.89
CA ILE A 112 46.88 -23.91 76.83
C ILE A 112 47.52 -24.06 78.22
N PRO A 113 48.85 -24.26 78.32
CA PRO A 113 49.55 -24.28 79.60
C PRO A 113 49.25 -23.01 80.44
N GLU A 114 49.04 -23.18 81.76
CA GLU A 114 48.62 -22.09 82.67
C GLU A 114 49.54 -20.86 82.64
N LYS A 115 50.84 -21.07 82.37
CA LYS A 115 51.85 -20.00 82.24
C LYS A 115 51.68 -19.11 81.00
N GLU A 116 50.95 -19.57 79.99
CA GLU A 116 50.67 -18.85 78.74
C GLU A 116 49.25 -18.27 78.72
N ALA A 117 48.43 -18.66 79.70
CA ALA A 117 47.05 -18.22 79.87
C ALA A 117 46.92 -16.75 80.34
N GLU A 118 48.02 -16.01 80.50
CA GLU A 118 48.04 -14.59 80.88
C GLU A 118 48.21 -13.62 79.69
N ILE A 119 48.54 -14.13 78.48
CA ILE A 119 48.82 -13.28 77.29
C ILE A 119 47.69 -13.40 76.27
N SER A 120 47.06 -12.28 75.91
CA SER A 120 46.01 -12.25 74.87
C SER A 120 46.62 -12.25 73.46
N SER A 121 46.23 -13.19 72.60
CA SER A 121 46.57 -13.25 71.16
C SER A 121 45.37 -12.87 70.29
N SER A 122 45.58 -12.65 68.99
CA SER A 122 44.52 -12.44 68.00
C SER A 122 44.70 -13.35 66.80
N PHE A 123 43.63 -14.04 66.40
CA PHE A 123 43.62 -14.91 65.24
C PHE A 123 42.65 -14.41 64.17
N LYS A 124 43.15 -14.23 62.95
CA LYS A 124 42.38 -13.76 61.80
C LYS A 124 42.13 -14.91 60.83
N PHE A 125 40.88 -15.06 60.40
CA PHE A 125 40.52 -16.11 59.44
C PHE A 125 39.31 -15.75 58.60
N ASP A 126 39.17 -16.43 57.47
CA ASP A 126 38.04 -16.31 56.58
C ASP A 126 37.27 -17.63 56.51
N VAL A 127 35.94 -17.55 56.44
CA VAL A 127 35.08 -18.72 56.20
C VAL A 127 34.18 -18.42 55.03
N ARG A 128 34.25 -19.24 53.99
CA ARG A 128 33.34 -19.16 52.85
C ARG A 128 32.09 -19.99 53.11
N ILE A 129 30.91 -19.40 53.06
CA ILE A 129 29.63 -20.10 52.96
C ILE A 129 28.95 -19.73 51.63
N PHE A 130 28.02 -20.55 51.17
CA PHE A 130 27.36 -20.39 49.87
C PHE A 130 25.87 -20.77 49.98
N PRO A 131 25.03 -20.34 49.02
CA PRO A 131 23.60 -20.68 49.03
C PRO A 131 23.37 -22.18 49.04
N TYR A 132 22.33 -22.62 49.73
CA TYR A 132 21.87 -24.00 49.67
C TYR A 132 21.15 -24.24 48.34
N TYR A 133 21.51 -25.33 47.65
CA TYR A 133 20.82 -25.82 46.47
C TYR A 133 20.19 -27.17 46.78
N GLU A 134 18.95 -27.38 46.31
CA GLU A 134 18.28 -28.68 46.44
C GLU A 134 19.12 -29.78 45.78
N GLY A 135 19.28 -30.92 46.46
CA GLY A 135 20.10 -32.04 45.99
C GLY A 135 21.59 -32.01 46.42
N LEU A 136 22.03 -30.97 47.13
CA LEU A 136 23.40 -30.88 47.63
C LEU A 136 23.69 -31.89 48.76
N ASP A 137 24.78 -32.66 48.65
CA ASP A 137 25.27 -33.53 49.73
C ASP A 137 26.01 -32.72 50.80
N LEU A 138 25.33 -32.50 51.93
CA LEU A 138 25.86 -31.75 53.07
C LEU A 138 26.72 -32.58 54.02
N THR A 139 26.94 -33.86 53.74
CA THR A 139 27.71 -34.76 54.63
C THR A 139 29.09 -34.21 54.99
N PRO A 140 29.88 -33.64 54.06
CA PRO A 140 31.16 -33.01 54.40
C PRO A 140 31.05 -31.82 55.37
N LEU A 141 29.93 -31.11 55.39
CA LEU A 141 29.70 -29.93 56.25
C LEU A 141 29.22 -30.28 57.66
N LYS A 142 28.97 -31.56 57.95
CA LYS A 142 28.65 -32.04 59.31
C LYS A 142 29.90 -32.16 60.20
N LYS A 143 31.09 -32.07 59.63
CA LYS A 143 32.39 -32.03 60.32
C LYS A 143 32.90 -30.59 60.43
N PRO A 144 33.78 -30.26 61.40
CA PRO A 144 34.37 -28.93 61.44
C PRO A 144 35.14 -28.64 60.14
N VAL A 145 35.01 -27.44 59.59
CA VAL A 145 35.69 -27.06 58.34
C VAL A 145 37.15 -26.66 58.58
N ALA A 146 37.48 -26.37 59.84
CA ALA A 146 38.83 -26.18 60.34
C ALA A 146 38.87 -26.47 61.84
N ILE A 147 40.02 -26.90 62.32
CA ILE A 147 40.34 -27.01 63.74
C ILE A 147 41.54 -26.10 64.00
N LEU A 148 41.46 -25.30 65.06
CA LEU A 148 42.56 -24.47 65.54
C LEU A 148 43.10 -25.05 66.84
N ASN A 149 44.41 -25.32 66.84
CA ASN A 149 45.16 -25.84 67.98
C ASN A 149 46.25 -24.84 68.38
N PHE A 150 46.59 -24.82 69.65
CA PHE A 150 47.74 -24.07 70.15
C PHE A 150 49.03 -24.88 69.97
N ASP A 151 50.09 -24.25 69.45
CA ASP A 151 51.42 -24.84 69.35
C ASP A 151 52.38 -24.17 70.34
N GLY A 152 52.76 -24.90 71.39
CA GLY A 152 53.66 -24.39 72.44
C GLY A 152 55.11 -24.16 71.99
N GLY A 153 55.51 -24.64 70.81
CA GLY A 153 56.81 -24.33 70.22
C GLY A 153 56.87 -22.93 69.61
N PHE A 154 55.72 -22.43 69.12
CA PHE A 154 55.60 -21.10 68.50
C PHE A 154 54.84 -20.09 69.36
N GLY A 155 54.13 -20.54 70.40
CA GLY A 155 53.38 -19.70 71.33
C GLY A 155 52.11 -19.09 70.72
N ASP A 156 51.54 -19.70 69.68
CA ASP A 156 50.36 -19.17 68.98
C ASP A 156 49.43 -20.27 68.44
N PHE A 157 48.26 -19.87 67.94
CA PHE A 157 47.25 -20.77 67.36
C PHE A 157 47.50 -21.01 65.87
N TYR A 158 47.37 -22.27 65.45
CA TYR A 158 47.53 -22.67 64.06
C TYR A 158 46.41 -23.62 63.61
N TYR A 159 46.21 -23.68 62.30
CA TYR A 159 45.35 -24.70 61.71
C TYR A 159 45.95 -26.09 61.91
N ASP A 160 45.11 -27.03 62.29
CA ASP A 160 45.45 -28.44 62.22
C ASP A 160 45.60 -28.85 60.73
N MET A 161 46.85 -28.89 60.27
CA MET A 161 47.17 -29.19 58.87
C MET A 161 46.91 -30.65 58.50
N GLN A 162 46.91 -31.57 59.47
CA GLN A 162 46.56 -32.96 59.22
C GLN A 162 45.05 -33.08 59.00
N TYR A 163 44.26 -32.54 59.93
CA TYR A 163 42.82 -32.50 59.81
C TYR A 163 42.38 -31.75 58.55
N HIS A 164 43.03 -30.62 58.22
CA HIS A 164 42.75 -29.88 56.99
C HIS A 164 42.93 -30.76 55.74
N LYS A 165 43.99 -31.59 55.69
CA LYS A 165 44.20 -32.54 54.58
C LYS A 165 43.10 -33.61 54.51
N GLU A 166 42.52 -34.00 55.64
CA GLU A 166 41.44 -35.00 55.70
C GLU A 166 40.10 -34.45 55.19
N VAL A 167 39.80 -33.17 55.43
CA VAL A 167 38.49 -32.58 55.06
C VAL A 167 38.49 -31.79 53.75
N LYS A 168 39.64 -31.28 53.28
CA LYS A 168 39.72 -30.39 52.11
C LYS A 168 39.03 -30.93 50.86
N ASP A 169 39.14 -32.23 50.57
CA ASP A 169 38.63 -32.81 49.34
C ASP A 169 37.10 -32.96 49.41
N GLY A 170 36.56 -33.30 50.58
CA GLY A 170 35.11 -33.31 50.82
C GLY A 170 34.49 -31.91 50.80
N LEU A 171 35.17 -30.92 51.38
CA LEU A 171 34.76 -29.51 51.32
C LEU A 171 34.80 -28.96 49.89
N LYS A 172 35.83 -29.33 49.12
CA LYS A 172 35.92 -28.98 47.71
C LYS A 172 34.80 -29.63 46.89
N ALA A 173 34.51 -30.92 47.12
CA ALA A 173 33.47 -31.63 46.38
C ALA A 173 32.08 -31.01 46.58
N VAL A 174 31.72 -30.60 47.81
CA VAL A 174 30.44 -29.93 48.06
C VAL A 174 30.39 -28.53 47.44
N GLU A 175 31.50 -27.78 47.45
CA GLU A 175 31.61 -26.48 46.78
C GLU A 175 31.49 -26.61 45.25
N ASP A 176 32.18 -27.57 44.64
CA ASP A 176 32.10 -27.84 43.19
C ASP A 176 30.68 -28.29 42.78
N HIS A 177 30.01 -29.11 43.59
CA HIS A 177 28.62 -29.52 43.32
C HIS A 177 27.63 -28.36 43.45
N ALA A 178 27.79 -27.50 44.46
CA ALA A 178 26.97 -26.30 44.61
C ALA A 178 27.12 -25.35 43.40
N LEU A 179 28.35 -25.19 42.89
CA LEU A 179 28.60 -24.42 41.68
C LEU A 179 27.91 -25.04 40.46
N ALA A 180 27.99 -26.36 40.29
CA ALA A 180 27.33 -27.04 39.18
C ALA A 180 25.79 -26.89 39.20
N LEU A 181 25.18 -26.93 40.40
CA LEU A 181 23.73 -26.73 40.58
C LEU A 181 23.33 -25.28 40.31
N ARG A 182 24.12 -24.31 40.76
CA ARG A 182 23.94 -22.89 40.43
C ARG A 182 23.96 -22.67 38.93
N ASP A 183 25.00 -23.17 38.24
CA ASP A 183 25.14 -23.03 36.80
C ASP A 183 23.98 -23.70 36.06
N GLN A 184 23.46 -24.81 36.58
CA GLN A 184 22.28 -25.47 36.01
C GLN A 184 21.03 -24.60 36.12
N GLU A 185 20.81 -23.95 37.26
CA GLU A 185 19.66 -23.06 37.46
C GLU A 185 19.77 -21.80 36.60
N GLU A 186 20.95 -21.20 36.50
CA GLU A 186 21.23 -20.08 35.59
C GLU A 186 20.97 -20.48 34.12
N ARG A 187 21.38 -21.69 33.70
CA ARG A 187 21.06 -22.23 32.35
C ARG A 187 19.56 -22.42 32.12
N LYS A 188 18.80 -22.84 33.14
CA LYS A 188 17.33 -22.95 33.02
C LYS A 188 16.68 -21.58 32.84
N ILE A 189 17.10 -20.59 33.63
CA ILE A 189 16.62 -19.21 33.52
C ILE A 189 16.92 -18.65 32.12
N GLU A 190 18.13 -18.88 31.61
CA GLU A 190 18.53 -18.51 30.25
C GLU A 190 17.64 -19.15 29.18
N LEU A 191 17.38 -20.46 29.31
CA LEU A 191 16.51 -21.19 28.38
C LEU A 191 15.07 -20.67 28.40
N MET A 192 14.51 -20.43 29.59
CA MET A 192 13.15 -19.91 29.76
C MET A 192 13.02 -18.49 29.22
N TYR A 193 14.03 -17.64 29.46
CA TYR A 193 14.12 -16.30 28.89
C TYR A 193 14.11 -16.35 27.35
N ASN A 194 15.02 -17.11 26.75
CA ASN A 194 15.15 -17.19 25.29
C ASN A 194 13.90 -17.78 24.62
N LYS A 195 13.26 -18.76 25.26
CA LYS A 195 11.99 -19.32 24.78
C LYS A 195 10.86 -18.28 24.80
N ALA A 196 10.74 -17.52 25.90
CA ALA A 196 9.73 -16.47 26.02
C ALA A 196 9.97 -15.35 24.98
N ILE A 197 11.22 -14.93 24.77
CA ILE A 197 11.58 -13.97 23.71
C ILE A 197 11.17 -14.48 22.33
N ALA A 198 11.48 -15.73 21.99
CA ALA A 198 11.16 -16.28 20.67
C ALA A 198 9.65 -16.33 20.40
N GLU A 199 8.83 -16.73 21.38
CA GLU A 199 7.37 -16.75 21.23
C GLU A 199 6.78 -15.34 21.22
N ALA A 200 7.35 -14.41 22.01
CA ALA A 200 6.96 -13.01 22.01
C ALA A 200 7.22 -12.35 20.65
N ASP A 201 8.44 -12.49 20.11
CA ASP A 201 8.85 -11.93 18.81
C ASP A 201 7.98 -12.49 17.67
N LYS A 202 7.68 -13.79 17.71
CA LYS A 202 6.77 -14.45 16.76
C LYS A 202 5.35 -13.89 16.84
N SER A 203 4.82 -13.73 18.05
CA SER A 203 3.48 -13.15 18.27
C SER A 203 3.43 -11.68 17.82
N MET A 204 4.51 -10.94 18.06
CA MET A 204 4.67 -9.56 17.60
C MET A 204 4.65 -9.45 16.08
N GLY A 205 5.35 -10.35 15.38
CA GLY A 205 5.33 -10.45 13.92
C GLY A 205 3.95 -10.79 13.36
N ASN A 206 3.15 -11.57 14.10
CA ASN A 206 1.76 -11.89 13.76
C ASN A 206 0.76 -10.79 14.19
N GLN A 207 1.23 -9.70 14.78
CA GLN A 207 0.41 -8.63 15.37
C GLN A 207 -0.55 -9.09 16.49
N ASP A 208 -0.28 -10.26 17.09
CA ASP A 208 -0.95 -10.72 18.30
C ASP A 208 -0.29 -10.05 19.52
N TYR A 209 -0.62 -8.76 19.68
CA TYR A 209 -0.04 -7.91 20.71
C TYR A 209 -0.38 -8.37 22.13
N ALA A 210 -1.52 -9.05 22.34
CA ALA A 210 -1.90 -9.57 23.64
C ALA A 210 -0.96 -10.71 24.06
N ASN A 211 -0.74 -11.70 23.18
CA ASN A 211 0.17 -12.80 23.47
C ASN A 211 1.63 -12.33 23.54
N ALA A 212 2.05 -11.43 22.64
CA ALA A 212 3.39 -10.85 22.68
C ALA A 212 3.67 -10.16 24.02
N ARG A 213 2.69 -9.41 24.56
CA ARG A 213 2.80 -8.73 25.85
C ARG A 213 2.97 -9.72 27.00
N GLU A 214 2.21 -10.81 26.98
CA GLU A 214 2.32 -11.87 28.00
C GLU A 214 3.73 -12.48 28.00
N GLU A 215 4.24 -12.87 26.83
CA GLU A 215 5.54 -13.54 26.71
C GLU A 215 6.72 -12.60 27.02
N TYR A 216 6.71 -11.33 26.59
CA TYR A 216 7.73 -10.37 27.02
C TYR A 216 7.68 -10.08 28.53
N THR A 217 6.50 -10.14 29.15
CA THR A 217 6.37 -10.01 30.61
C THR A 217 7.02 -11.20 31.33
N LYS A 218 6.83 -12.43 30.82
CA LYS A 218 7.52 -13.63 31.31
C LYS A 218 9.04 -13.47 31.16
N ALA A 219 9.53 -13.05 30.00
CA ALA A 219 10.95 -12.79 29.77
C ALA A 219 11.52 -11.75 30.75
N SER A 220 10.81 -10.65 30.99
CA SER A 220 11.20 -9.63 31.97
C SER A 220 11.17 -10.14 33.42
N THR A 221 10.43 -11.21 33.71
CA THR A 221 10.42 -11.86 35.03
C THR A 221 11.63 -12.76 35.22
N TYR A 222 12.02 -13.51 34.18
CA TYR A 222 13.23 -14.36 34.23
C TYR A 222 14.52 -13.53 34.30
N LYS A 223 14.59 -12.42 33.57
CA LYS A 223 15.74 -11.51 33.58
C LYS A 223 15.33 -10.03 33.68
N PRO A 224 15.09 -9.52 34.89
CA PRO A 224 14.62 -8.15 35.11
C PRO A 224 15.61 -7.05 34.71
N ALA A 225 16.90 -7.34 34.57
CA ALA A 225 17.91 -6.36 34.16
C ALA A 225 17.91 -6.10 32.65
N GLU A 226 17.37 -7.02 31.84
CA GLU A 226 17.38 -6.92 30.38
C GLU A 226 16.50 -5.78 29.87
N SER A 227 17.01 -5.03 28.90
CA SER A 227 16.30 -3.88 28.33
C SER A 227 15.33 -4.29 27.23
N TYR A 228 15.65 -5.35 26.47
CA TYR A 228 14.91 -5.75 25.27
C TYR A 228 13.41 -6.03 25.53
N PRO A 229 13.00 -6.87 26.51
CA PRO A 229 11.58 -7.08 26.80
C PRO A 229 10.86 -5.79 27.21
N LYS A 230 11.52 -4.92 27.98
CA LYS A 230 10.93 -3.66 28.47
C LYS A 230 10.63 -2.69 27.34
N VAL A 231 11.56 -2.54 26.40
CA VAL A 231 11.37 -1.71 25.20
C VAL A 231 10.21 -2.26 24.37
N LYS A 232 10.13 -3.58 24.20
CA LYS A 232 9.06 -4.22 23.42
C LYS A 232 7.68 -4.10 24.07
N LEU A 233 7.60 -4.20 25.40
CA LEU A 233 6.35 -3.96 26.13
C LEU A 233 5.83 -2.52 25.94
N ALA A 234 6.72 -1.53 25.98
CA ALA A 234 6.34 -0.14 25.73
C ALA A 234 5.91 0.10 24.27
N GLU A 235 6.53 -0.58 23.31
CA GLU A 235 6.13 -0.57 21.89
C GLU A 235 4.74 -1.18 21.71
N ILE A 236 4.47 -2.33 22.34
CA ILE A 236 3.15 -2.98 22.33
C ILE A 236 2.07 -2.08 22.90
N ASP A 237 2.32 -1.47 24.06
CA ASP A 237 1.33 -0.59 24.69
C ASP A 237 0.99 0.61 23.77
N ARG A 238 1.95 1.12 22.98
CA ARG A 238 1.68 2.15 21.96
C ARG A 238 0.81 1.62 20.82
N LEU A 239 1.18 0.47 20.24
CA LEU A 239 0.46 -0.12 19.11
C LEU A 239 -0.98 -0.51 19.47
N MET A 240 -1.21 -1.05 20.67
CA MET A 240 -2.55 -1.36 21.16
C MET A 240 -3.40 -0.11 21.35
N ASN A 241 -2.80 0.97 21.87
CA ASN A 241 -3.50 2.25 22.01
C ASN A 241 -3.82 2.88 20.65
N GLU A 242 -2.91 2.79 19.68
CA GLU A 242 -3.14 3.25 18.31
C GLU A 242 -4.27 2.48 17.63
N GLN A 243 -4.29 1.14 17.71
CA GLN A 243 -5.41 0.34 17.19
C GLN A 243 -6.74 0.74 17.84
N LYS A 244 -6.75 0.96 19.16
CA LYS A 244 -7.96 1.38 19.88
C LYS A 244 -8.44 2.76 19.43
N ASP A 245 -7.53 3.71 19.24
CA ASP A 245 -7.84 5.06 18.76
C ASP A 245 -8.37 5.05 17.31
N GLN A 246 -7.73 4.29 16.41
CA GLN A 246 -8.22 4.09 15.05
C GLN A 246 -9.62 3.49 15.01
N ARG A 247 -9.89 2.47 15.84
CA ARG A 247 -11.23 1.88 15.99
C ARG A 247 -12.25 2.88 16.53
N GLY A 248 -11.86 3.73 17.47
CA GLY A 248 -12.70 4.82 17.99
C GLY A 248 -13.09 5.81 16.88
N LYS A 249 -12.10 6.33 16.15
CA LYS A 249 -12.32 7.25 15.01
C LYS A 249 -13.16 6.61 13.90
N TYR A 250 -12.96 5.32 13.65
CA TYR A 250 -13.79 4.55 12.71
C TYR A 250 -15.25 4.53 13.15
N ASN A 251 -15.53 4.18 14.41
CA ASN A 251 -16.89 4.11 14.94
C ASN A 251 -17.58 5.49 14.90
N GLU A 252 -16.86 6.57 15.20
CA GLU A 252 -17.38 7.94 15.10
C GLU A 252 -17.72 8.33 13.65
N ALA A 253 -16.84 7.98 12.70
CA ALA A 253 -17.07 8.23 11.28
C ALA A 253 -18.29 7.46 10.76
N ILE A 254 -18.47 6.20 11.18
CA ILE A 254 -19.65 5.39 10.88
C ILE A 254 -20.92 6.02 11.45
N ALA A 255 -20.95 6.36 12.74
CA ALA A 255 -22.13 6.96 13.36
C ALA A 255 -22.55 8.26 12.67
N LYS A 256 -21.58 9.11 12.31
CA LYS A 256 -21.83 10.33 11.53
C LYS A 256 -22.36 10.01 10.13
N ALA A 257 -21.78 9.03 9.45
CA ALA A 257 -22.19 8.62 8.11
C ALA A 257 -23.63 8.05 8.09
N ASP A 258 -23.97 7.21 9.06
CA ASP A 258 -25.30 6.63 9.26
C ASP A 258 -26.36 7.72 9.54
N GLN A 259 -26.01 8.71 10.37
CA GLN A 259 -26.88 9.86 10.65
C GLN A 259 -27.16 10.66 9.37
N LEU A 260 -26.12 10.98 8.60
CA LEU A 260 -26.24 11.72 7.33
C LEU A 260 -26.99 10.92 6.27
N PHE A 261 -26.80 9.60 6.24
CA PHE A 261 -27.55 8.71 5.35
C PHE A 261 -29.05 8.76 5.67
N SER A 262 -29.39 8.68 6.96
CA SER A 262 -30.78 8.71 7.45
C SER A 262 -31.45 10.06 7.23
N SER A 263 -30.69 11.16 7.17
CA SER A 263 -31.19 12.49 6.81
C SER A 263 -31.22 12.74 5.29
N GLU A 264 -30.97 11.72 4.47
CA GLU A 264 -30.85 11.80 3.01
C GLU A 264 -29.75 12.75 2.49
N ASP A 265 -28.79 13.16 3.34
CA ASP A 265 -27.60 13.89 2.91
C ASP A 265 -26.56 12.89 2.38
N TYR A 266 -26.89 12.31 1.25
CA TYR A 266 -26.14 11.21 0.65
C TYR A 266 -24.71 11.61 0.30
N VAL A 267 -24.47 12.85 -0.12
CA VAL A 267 -23.12 13.33 -0.48
C VAL A 267 -22.24 13.42 0.78
N ALA A 268 -22.71 14.08 1.84
CA ALA A 268 -21.95 14.17 3.08
C ALA A 268 -21.80 12.81 3.77
N SER A 269 -22.83 11.95 3.67
CA SER A 269 -22.79 10.58 4.16
C SER A 269 -21.70 9.77 3.45
N LYS A 270 -21.62 9.84 2.11
CA LYS A 270 -20.58 9.16 1.31
C LYS A 270 -19.19 9.57 1.77
N THR A 271 -18.94 10.87 1.95
CA THR A 271 -17.65 11.37 2.46
C THR A 271 -17.31 10.80 3.83
N SER A 272 -18.31 10.68 4.72
CA SER A 272 -18.10 10.12 6.07
C SER A 272 -17.82 8.61 6.03
N TYR A 273 -18.50 7.84 5.18
CA TYR A 273 -18.17 6.42 4.96
C TYR A 273 -16.81 6.22 4.29
N GLN A 274 -16.41 7.09 3.36
CA GLN A 274 -15.07 7.05 2.75
C GLN A 274 -13.99 7.25 3.82
N LYS A 275 -14.17 8.21 4.73
CA LYS A 275 -13.27 8.39 5.87
C LYS A 275 -13.22 7.16 6.78
N ALA A 276 -14.35 6.50 7.03
CA ALA A 276 -14.36 5.24 7.78
C ALA A 276 -13.60 4.12 7.03
N GLN A 277 -13.74 4.03 5.70
CA GLN A 277 -13.02 3.08 4.87
C GLN A 277 -11.50 3.31 4.89
N GLU A 278 -11.05 4.57 4.90
CA GLU A 278 -9.63 4.92 5.01
C GLU A 278 -9.03 4.50 6.36
N LEU A 279 -9.80 4.64 7.44
CA LEU A 279 -9.38 4.25 8.79
C LEU A 279 -9.29 2.72 8.96
N MET A 280 -10.22 1.96 8.35
CA MET A 280 -10.28 0.51 8.44
C MET A 280 -10.64 -0.12 7.08
N PRO A 281 -9.65 -0.31 6.18
CA PRO A 281 -9.90 -0.73 4.79
C PRO A 281 -10.50 -2.13 4.61
N SER A 282 -10.42 -2.99 5.63
CA SER A 282 -10.97 -4.34 5.61
C SER A 282 -12.44 -4.43 6.01
N GLU A 283 -13.05 -3.35 6.51
CA GLU A 283 -14.45 -3.35 6.95
C GLU A 283 -15.40 -3.23 5.76
N ASP A 284 -16.35 -4.15 5.64
CA ASP A 284 -17.29 -4.23 4.51
C ASP A 284 -18.45 -3.22 4.59
N TYR A 285 -18.79 -2.78 5.80
CA TYR A 285 -19.96 -1.93 6.04
C TYR A 285 -19.90 -0.58 5.30
N PRO A 286 -18.86 0.28 5.50
CA PRO A 286 -18.75 1.54 4.76
C PRO A 286 -18.69 1.34 3.24
N LYS A 287 -17.97 0.33 2.75
CA LYS A 287 -17.92 -0.03 1.32
C LYS A 287 -19.31 -0.29 0.75
N THR A 288 -20.12 -1.10 1.43
CA THR A 288 -21.47 -1.44 1.01
C THR A 288 -22.36 -0.20 0.96
N LYS A 289 -22.25 0.66 1.98
CA LYS A 289 -23.03 1.91 2.07
C LYS A 289 -22.65 2.93 1.00
N ILE A 290 -21.37 3.05 0.64
CA ILE A 290 -20.92 3.90 -0.47
C ILE A 290 -21.57 3.46 -1.79
N ILE A 291 -21.62 2.16 -2.06
CA ILE A 291 -22.25 1.61 -3.27
C ILE A 291 -23.76 1.89 -3.27
N GLU A 292 -24.42 1.73 -2.13
CA GLU A 292 -25.84 2.05 -1.96
C GLU A 292 -26.12 3.53 -2.26
N ILE A 293 -25.32 4.43 -1.68
CA ILE A 293 -25.41 5.87 -1.92
C ILE A 293 -25.21 6.21 -3.40
N ASP A 294 -24.22 5.62 -4.06
CA ASP A 294 -23.95 5.89 -5.48
C ASP A 294 -25.12 5.50 -6.37
N ARG A 295 -25.84 4.42 -6.04
CA ARG A 295 -27.07 4.04 -6.74
C ARG A 295 -28.20 5.05 -6.51
N ILE A 296 -28.37 5.51 -5.27
CA ILE A 296 -29.41 6.51 -4.92
C ILE A 296 -29.15 7.83 -5.65
N LEU A 297 -27.91 8.33 -5.60
CA LEU A 297 -27.52 9.58 -6.26
C LEU A 297 -27.75 9.50 -7.77
N LYS A 298 -27.34 8.40 -8.41
CA LYS A 298 -27.57 8.17 -9.83
C LYS A 298 -29.07 8.15 -10.18
N ALA A 299 -29.89 7.46 -9.39
CA ALA A 299 -31.33 7.43 -9.61
C ALA A 299 -31.98 8.83 -9.44
N LYS A 300 -31.53 9.62 -8.46
CA LYS A 300 -32.00 11.01 -8.28
C LYS A 300 -31.60 11.90 -9.46
N GLU A 301 -30.38 11.76 -9.96
CA GLU A 301 -29.90 12.50 -11.14
C GLU A 301 -30.69 12.15 -12.41
N GLU A 302 -30.91 10.86 -12.66
CA GLU A 302 -31.72 10.38 -13.79
C GLU A 302 -33.16 10.90 -13.72
N GLN A 303 -33.75 10.92 -12.52
CA GLN A 303 -35.09 11.47 -12.32
C GLN A 303 -35.13 12.99 -12.55
N ALA A 304 -34.16 13.74 -12.02
CA ALA A 304 -34.07 15.17 -12.25
C ALA A 304 -33.87 15.52 -13.74
N ALA A 305 -33.10 14.71 -14.47
CA ALA A 305 -32.94 14.85 -15.92
C ALA A 305 -34.24 14.61 -16.68
N LYS A 306 -35.02 13.58 -16.30
CA LYS A 306 -36.37 13.33 -16.86
C LYS A 306 -37.32 14.48 -16.56
N ASP A 307 -37.30 15.00 -15.34
CA ASP A 307 -38.13 16.14 -14.93
C ASP A 307 -37.82 17.37 -15.79
N LYS A 308 -36.54 17.70 -15.94
CA LYS A 308 -36.09 18.84 -16.78
C LYS A 308 -36.44 18.66 -18.26
N ALA A 309 -36.25 17.46 -18.80
CA ALA A 309 -36.59 17.15 -20.19
C ALA A 309 -38.11 17.24 -20.44
N TYR A 310 -38.91 16.76 -19.49
CA TYR A 310 -40.36 16.88 -19.53
C TYR A 310 -40.79 18.36 -19.55
N GLU A 311 -40.29 19.18 -18.62
CA GLU A 311 -40.63 20.62 -18.55
C GLU A 311 -40.24 21.38 -19.82
N ALA A 312 -39.08 21.05 -20.41
CA ALA A 312 -38.64 21.63 -21.69
C ALA A 312 -39.58 21.23 -22.85
N ALA A 313 -40.01 19.96 -22.90
CA ALA A 313 -40.95 19.49 -23.91
C ALA A 313 -42.33 20.17 -23.74
N ILE A 314 -42.83 20.31 -22.52
CA ILE A 314 -44.07 21.03 -22.23
C ILE A 314 -43.97 22.49 -22.65
N THR A 315 -42.90 23.20 -22.26
CA THR A 315 -42.70 24.60 -22.64
C THR A 315 -42.69 24.80 -24.16
N LYS A 316 -42.01 23.91 -24.89
CA LYS A 316 -41.96 23.93 -26.35
C LYS A 316 -43.32 23.61 -26.99
N ALA A 317 -44.05 22.63 -26.44
CA ALA A 317 -45.37 22.23 -26.94
C ALA A 317 -46.43 23.31 -26.69
N ASP A 318 -46.47 23.90 -25.49
CA ASP A 318 -47.35 25.03 -25.15
C ASP A 318 -47.05 26.24 -26.03
N GLY A 319 -45.76 26.54 -26.28
CA GLY A 319 -45.36 27.60 -27.21
C GLY A 319 -45.83 27.36 -28.65
N ALA A 320 -45.69 26.13 -29.16
CA ALA A 320 -46.19 25.76 -30.48
C ALA A 320 -47.72 25.83 -30.56
N PHE A 321 -48.42 25.42 -29.50
CA PHE A 321 -49.88 25.50 -29.40
C PHE A 321 -50.36 26.95 -29.45
N GLY A 322 -49.76 27.84 -28.65
CA GLY A 322 -50.08 29.28 -28.65
C GLY A 322 -49.80 29.98 -29.97
N ALA A 323 -48.83 29.49 -30.75
CA ALA A 323 -48.53 29.98 -32.09
C ALA A 323 -49.46 29.42 -33.20
N GLY A 324 -50.38 28.50 -32.85
CA GLY A 324 -51.27 27.84 -33.82
C GLY A 324 -50.61 26.73 -34.65
N ASN A 325 -49.38 26.32 -34.30
CA ASN A 325 -48.67 25.22 -34.94
C ASN A 325 -49.08 23.88 -34.31
N TYR A 326 -50.35 23.51 -34.52
CA TYR A 326 -50.99 22.38 -33.84
C TYR A 326 -50.29 21.03 -34.05
N GLU A 327 -49.73 20.78 -35.24
CA GLU A 327 -49.07 19.48 -35.50
C GLU A 327 -47.75 19.36 -34.74
N LEU A 328 -46.99 20.46 -34.66
CA LEU A 328 -45.77 20.51 -33.86
C LEU A 328 -46.08 20.44 -32.36
N ALA A 329 -47.15 21.10 -31.92
CA ALA A 329 -47.61 21.03 -30.54
C ALA A 329 -47.98 19.59 -30.15
N LYS A 330 -48.77 18.91 -30.99
CA LYS A 330 -49.19 17.51 -30.78
C LYS A 330 -48.00 16.58 -30.68
N THR A 331 -47.05 16.62 -31.61
CA THR A 331 -45.86 15.76 -31.58
C THR A 331 -45.00 16.05 -30.34
N THR A 332 -44.81 17.31 -29.98
CA THR A 332 -44.00 17.68 -28.80
C THR A 332 -44.70 17.28 -27.47
N TYR A 333 -46.03 17.35 -27.38
CA TYR A 333 -46.76 16.79 -26.22
C TYR A 333 -46.65 15.27 -26.13
N GLN A 334 -46.61 14.56 -27.26
CA GLN A 334 -46.39 13.11 -27.30
C GLN A 334 -44.95 12.75 -26.86
N GLU A 335 -43.96 13.55 -27.23
CA GLU A 335 -42.59 13.44 -26.71
C GLU A 335 -42.58 13.61 -25.18
N ALA A 336 -43.27 14.63 -24.65
CA ALA A 336 -43.39 14.82 -23.20
C ALA A 336 -44.01 13.59 -22.49
N LEU A 337 -45.04 12.99 -23.08
CA LEU A 337 -45.67 11.76 -22.58
C LEU A 337 -44.78 10.52 -22.68
N THR A 338 -43.80 10.51 -23.58
CA THR A 338 -42.78 9.45 -23.65
C THR A 338 -41.78 9.57 -22.50
N ILE A 339 -41.48 10.80 -22.05
CA ILE A 339 -40.58 11.08 -20.91
C ILE A 339 -41.29 10.80 -19.58
N LYS A 340 -42.52 11.32 -19.42
CA LYS A 340 -43.39 11.05 -18.27
C LYS A 340 -44.77 10.62 -18.78
N PRO A 341 -45.09 9.31 -18.72
CA PRO A 341 -46.41 8.82 -19.09
C PRO A 341 -47.53 9.34 -18.19
N ALA A 342 -48.76 9.27 -18.69
CA ALA A 342 -49.99 9.54 -17.94
C ALA A 342 -50.10 10.96 -17.33
N GLN A 343 -49.45 11.95 -17.94
CA GLN A 343 -49.56 13.33 -17.47
C GLN A 343 -50.82 14.01 -18.02
N PRO A 344 -51.69 14.58 -17.16
CA PRO A 344 -52.96 15.16 -17.61
C PRO A 344 -52.82 16.33 -18.60
N HIS A 345 -51.85 17.23 -18.38
CA HIS A 345 -51.68 18.43 -19.21
C HIS A 345 -51.45 18.13 -20.70
N PRO A 346 -50.38 17.41 -21.11
CA PRO A 346 -50.16 17.06 -22.51
C PRO A 346 -51.29 16.20 -23.09
N THR A 347 -51.88 15.29 -22.28
CA THR A 347 -53.00 14.45 -22.72
C THR A 347 -54.22 15.29 -23.12
N ASN A 348 -54.61 16.24 -22.26
CA ASN A 348 -55.75 17.12 -22.51
C ASN A 348 -55.49 18.05 -23.71
N ARG A 349 -54.26 18.57 -23.84
CA ARG A 349 -53.88 19.44 -24.97
C ARG A 349 -53.88 18.69 -26.30
N ILE A 350 -53.43 17.45 -26.34
CA ILE A 350 -53.53 16.61 -27.54
C ILE A 350 -54.99 16.43 -27.95
N ALA A 351 -55.88 16.10 -27.00
CA ALA A 351 -57.31 15.94 -27.28
C ALA A 351 -57.97 17.25 -27.77
N GLU A 352 -57.58 18.39 -27.20
CA GLU A 352 -58.04 19.71 -27.64
C GLU A 352 -57.57 20.02 -29.07
N ILE A 353 -56.29 19.78 -29.39
CA ILE A 353 -55.73 19.92 -30.74
C ILE A 353 -56.49 19.03 -31.72
N GLU A 354 -56.70 17.76 -31.38
CA GLU A 354 -57.41 16.81 -32.25
C GLU A 354 -58.83 17.28 -32.54
N LYS A 355 -59.54 17.79 -31.53
CA LYS A 355 -60.86 18.39 -31.71
C LYS A 355 -60.83 19.62 -32.62
N MET A 356 -59.90 20.55 -32.39
CA MET A 356 -59.77 21.76 -33.22
C MET A 356 -59.46 21.43 -34.69
N MET A 357 -58.65 20.40 -34.94
CA MET A 357 -58.31 19.95 -36.28
C MET A 357 -59.52 19.35 -37.00
N VAL A 358 -60.36 18.58 -36.29
CA VAL A 358 -61.64 18.06 -36.82
C VAL A 358 -62.61 19.20 -37.10
N ASP A 359 -62.83 20.11 -36.15
CA ASP A 359 -63.75 21.25 -36.32
C ASP A 359 -63.34 22.12 -37.53
N LYS A 360 -62.03 22.33 -37.73
CA LYS A 360 -61.50 23.09 -38.89
C LYS A 360 -61.70 22.35 -40.21
N ALA A 361 -61.54 21.02 -40.22
CA ALA A 361 -61.81 20.21 -41.41
C ALA A 361 -63.31 20.25 -41.77
N GLU A 362 -64.20 20.10 -40.77
CA GLU A 362 -65.65 20.20 -41.00
C GLU A 362 -66.09 21.59 -41.47
N ALA A 363 -65.52 22.67 -40.92
CA ALA A 363 -65.82 24.03 -41.37
C ALA A 363 -65.42 24.22 -42.84
N ARG A 364 -64.27 23.68 -43.26
CA ARG A 364 -63.81 23.72 -44.65
C ARG A 364 -64.73 22.91 -45.58
N GLU A 365 -65.21 21.75 -45.14
CA GLU A 365 -66.20 20.96 -45.89
C GLU A 365 -67.53 21.71 -46.05
N ARG A 366 -68.03 22.36 -44.99
CA ARG A 366 -69.25 23.19 -45.08
C ARG A 366 -69.08 24.36 -46.05
N GLU A 367 -67.92 25.02 -46.03
CA GLU A 367 -67.59 26.09 -46.98
C GLU A 367 -67.51 25.56 -48.43
N ASN A 368 -66.85 24.41 -48.64
CA ASN A 368 -66.75 23.77 -49.95
C ASN A 368 -68.13 23.37 -50.48
N GLU A 369 -69.00 22.81 -49.64
CA GLU A 369 -70.37 22.43 -50.01
C GLU A 369 -71.22 23.66 -50.36
N ALA A 370 -71.06 24.78 -49.66
CA ALA A 370 -71.73 26.04 -50.00
C ALA A 370 -71.26 26.60 -51.35
N LYS A 371 -69.93 26.61 -51.59
CA LYS A 371 -69.35 27.01 -52.88
C LYS A 371 -69.78 26.10 -54.01
N TYR A 372 -69.87 24.79 -53.76
CA TYR A 372 -70.37 23.81 -54.72
C TYR A 372 -71.80 24.13 -55.13
N LYS A 373 -72.71 24.34 -54.17
CA LYS A 373 -74.14 24.66 -54.45
C LYS A 373 -74.32 25.95 -55.22
N ASP A 374 -73.58 27.01 -54.87
CA ASP A 374 -73.60 28.27 -55.60
C ASP A 374 -73.13 28.10 -57.05
N ALA A 375 -72.01 27.39 -57.25
CA ALA A 375 -71.44 27.12 -58.55
C ALA A 375 -72.36 26.27 -59.44
N ILE A 376 -73.04 25.26 -58.88
CA ILE A 376 -74.09 24.50 -59.58
C ILE A 376 -75.24 25.41 -59.99
N THR A 377 -75.75 26.24 -59.07
CA THR A 377 -76.88 27.14 -59.34
C THR A 377 -76.56 28.13 -60.46
N ARG A 378 -75.35 28.72 -60.45
CA ARG A 378 -74.87 29.58 -61.53
C ARG A 378 -74.70 28.83 -62.84
N GLY A 379 -74.13 27.63 -62.80
CA GLY A 379 -73.93 26.78 -63.97
C GLY A 379 -75.26 26.42 -64.66
N ASP A 380 -76.24 25.97 -63.88
CA ASP A 380 -77.59 25.61 -64.37
C ASP A 380 -78.29 26.82 -64.97
N LYS A 381 -78.20 27.98 -64.31
CA LYS A 381 -78.79 29.23 -64.82
C LYS A 381 -78.14 29.68 -66.14
N HIS A 382 -76.81 29.69 -66.21
CA HIS A 382 -76.12 30.09 -67.45
C HIS A 382 -76.38 29.09 -68.57
N ALA A 383 -76.49 27.81 -68.26
CA ALA A 383 -76.86 26.77 -69.22
C ALA A 383 -78.28 27.01 -69.79
N SER A 384 -79.26 27.34 -68.95
CA SER A 384 -80.62 27.66 -69.40
C SER A 384 -80.67 28.92 -70.25
N ASP A 385 -79.83 29.91 -69.92
CA ASP A 385 -79.70 31.17 -70.67
C ASP A 385 -78.90 30.99 -71.99
N LYS A 386 -78.43 29.76 -72.29
CA LYS A 386 -77.55 29.42 -73.43
C LYS A 386 -76.23 30.21 -73.42
N ALA A 387 -75.82 30.72 -72.26
CA ALA A 387 -74.54 31.36 -72.02
C ALA A 387 -73.50 30.28 -71.70
N TYR A 388 -73.06 29.53 -72.73
CA TYR A 388 -72.28 28.31 -72.54
C TYR A 388 -70.93 28.54 -71.84
N ASP A 389 -70.24 29.64 -72.10
CA ASP A 389 -68.95 29.94 -71.47
C ASP A 389 -69.05 30.22 -69.96
N PRO A 390 -69.94 31.12 -69.50
CA PRO A 390 -70.24 31.26 -68.07
C PRO A 390 -70.73 29.96 -67.40
N ALA A 391 -71.51 29.15 -68.10
CA ALA A 391 -71.98 27.86 -67.58
C ALA A 391 -70.83 26.88 -67.36
N ILE A 392 -69.93 26.74 -68.34
CA ILE A 392 -68.70 25.93 -68.25
C ILE A 392 -67.85 26.36 -67.05
N GLY A 393 -67.61 27.66 -66.90
CA GLY A 393 -66.81 28.19 -65.78
C GLY A 393 -67.41 27.85 -64.41
N ALA A 394 -68.73 27.98 -64.27
CA ALA A 394 -69.42 27.67 -63.02
C ALA A 394 -69.39 26.16 -62.68
N TYR A 395 -69.57 25.26 -63.65
CA TYR A 395 -69.43 23.81 -63.38
C TYR A 395 -67.97 23.40 -63.09
N GLU A 396 -66.98 24.05 -63.69
CA GLU A 396 -65.57 23.83 -63.36
C GLU A 396 -65.22 24.30 -61.95
N GLU A 397 -65.81 25.40 -61.47
CA GLU A 397 -65.71 25.84 -60.08
C GLU A 397 -66.33 24.83 -59.11
N ALA A 398 -67.51 24.27 -59.43
CA ALA A 398 -68.14 23.22 -58.63
C ALA A 398 -67.24 21.98 -58.51
N LEU A 399 -66.62 21.55 -59.61
CA LEU A 399 -65.70 20.40 -59.63
C LEU A 399 -64.36 20.65 -58.91
N LYS A 400 -63.93 21.90 -58.75
CA LYS A 400 -62.73 22.24 -57.95
C LYS A 400 -62.94 22.00 -56.46
N VAL A 401 -64.15 22.27 -55.95
CA VAL A 401 -64.48 22.09 -54.53
C VAL A 401 -65.07 20.72 -54.23
N LYS A 402 -65.64 20.04 -55.23
CA LYS A 402 -66.13 18.65 -55.15
C LYS A 402 -65.67 17.81 -56.36
N PRO A 403 -64.40 17.38 -56.38
CA PRO A 403 -63.87 16.58 -57.48
C PRO A 403 -64.64 15.27 -57.64
N GLY A 404 -64.97 14.91 -58.89
CA GLY A 404 -65.67 13.66 -59.20
C GLY A 404 -67.20 13.72 -59.13
N ASP A 405 -67.79 14.89 -58.93
CA ASP A 405 -69.24 15.05 -58.93
C ASP A 405 -69.86 14.74 -60.31
N ALA A 406 -70.75 13.74 -60.36
CA ALA A 406 -71.36 13.25 -61.59
C ALA A 406 -72.28 14.28 -62.27
N TYR A 407 -72.94 15.14 -61.48
CA TYR A 407 -73.86 16.15 -61.99
C TYR A 407 -73.11 17.29 -62.68
N ALA A 408 -72.16 17.92 -61.97
CA ALA A 408 -71.33 18.99 -62.52
C ALA A 408 -70.52 18.54 -63.75
N SER A 409 -69.94 17.33 -63.69
CA SER A 409 -69.16 16.78 -64.81
C SER A 409 -70.01 16.46 -66.03
N GLY A 410 -71.21 15.89 -65.84
CA GLY A 410 -72.17 15.67 -66.93
C GLY A 410 -72.61 16.98 -67.59
N LYS A 411 -72.97 17.99 -66.79
CA LYS A 411 -73.39 19.30 -67.30
C LYS A 411 -72.28 20.07 -68.00
N LEU A 412 -71.05 20.00 -67.48
CA LEU A 412 -69.88 20.57 -68.14
C LEU A 412 -69.66 19.98 -69.54
N SER A 413 -69.76 18.66 -69.68
CA SER A 413 -69.66 17.98 -70.98
C SER A 413 -70.80 18.37 -71.93
N GLU A 414 -72.03 18.48 -71.43
CA GLU A 414 -73.19 18.92 -72.19
C GLU A 414 -73.00 20.35 -72.74
N MET A 415 -72.57 21.29 -71.89
CA MET A 415 -72.34 22.69 -72.30
C MET A 415 -71.20 22.83 -73.30
N LYS A 416 -70.10 22.08 -73.13
CA LYS A 416 -69.00 22.05 -74.11
C LYS A 416 -69.48 21.55 -75.47
N LYS A 417 -70.37 20.55 -75.51
CA LYS A 417 -70.97 20.04 -76.76
C LYS A 417 -71.91 21.06 -77.41
N LEU A 418 -72.82 21.68 -76.66
CA LEU A 418 -73.75 22.69 -77.20
C LEU A 418 -73.03 23.95 -77.71
N LYS A 419 -71.94 24.36 -77.05
CA LYS A 419 -71.05 25.43 -77.52
C LYS A 419 -70.42 25.07 -78.87
N GLN A 420 -69.98 23.83 -79.02
CA GLN A 420 -69.36 23.32 -80.24
C GLN A 420 -70.36 23.27 -81.40
N ASP A 421 -71.57 22.75 -81.17
CA ASP A 421 -72.63 22.68 -82.19
C ASP A 421 -73.06 24.08 -82.69
N GLN A 422 -73.02 25.11 -81.83
CA GLN A 422 -73.29 26.51 -82.20
C GLN A 422 -72.16 27.11 -83.06
N ALA A 423 -70.90 26.75 -82.78
CA ALA A 423 -69.75 27.22 -83.53
C ALA A 423 -69.67 26.57 -84.93
N ASP A 424 -70.07 25.31 -85.06
CA ASP A 424 -70.00 24.53 -86.31
C ASP A 424 -71.02 25.00 -87.38
N ALA A 425 -72.14 25.62 -86.97
CA ALA A 425 -73.10 26.26 -87.89
C ALA A 425 -72.60 27.60 -88.46
N LEU A 426 -71.69 28.30 -87.77
CA LEU A 426 -71.12 29.59 -88.19
C LEU A 426 -69.82 29.42 -89.02
N ALA A 427 -69.19 28.24 -88.97
CA ALA A 427 -67.88 27.97 -89.58
C ALA A 427 -67.93 27.46 -91.05
N LYS A 428 -69.12 27.18 -91.61
CA LYS A 428 -69.25 26.72 -93.01
C LYS A 428 -69.07 27.84 -94.05
N GLU A 429 -69.01 29.10 -93.62
CA GLU A 429 -68.72 30.29 -94.45
C GLU A 429 -67.29 30.86 -94.22
N LYS A 430 -66.54 30.34 -93.23
CA LYS A 430 -65.23 30.88 -92.77
C LYS A 430 -64.04 29.93 -92.98
N ASN A 431 -64.18 28.94 -93.88
CA ASN A 431 -63.31 27.76 -93.87
C ASN A 431 -62.02 27.87 -94.71
N THR A 432 -61.81 28.97 -95.43
CA THR A 432 -60.58 29.21 -96.20
C THR A 432 -59.58 30.12 -95.46
N ASP A 433 -60.03 30.98 -94.54
CA ASP A 433 -59.14 31.83 -93.72
C ASP A 433 -58.65 31.15 -92.43
N GLN A 434 -59.43 30.21 -91.87
CA GLN A 434 -59.07 29.48 -90.65
C GLN A 434 -57.92 28.47 -90.88
N ALA A 435 -57.86 27.85 -92.06
CA ALA A 435 -56.80 26.91 -92.42
C ALA A 435 -55.41 27.58 -92.43
N TYR A 436 -55.33 28.83 -92.93
CA TYR A 436 -54.11 29.62 -92.91
C TYR A 436 -53.69 30.03 -91.49
N LEU A 437 -54.63 30.52 -90.67
CA LEU A 437 -54.35 30.93 -89.29
C LEU A 437 -53.96 29.75 -88.38
N ASN A 438 -54.51 28.55 -88.61
CA ASN A 438 -54.17 27.36 -87.86
C ASN A 438 -52.75 26.86 -88.15
N ALA A 439 -52.31 26.93 -89.41
CA ALA A 439 -50.95 26.58 -89.78
C ALA A 439 -49.92 27.57 -89.20
N ILE A 440 -50.24 28.87 -89.20
CA ILE A 440 -49.46 29.91 -88.50
C ILE A 440 -49.38 29.63 -86.99
N ALA A 441 -50.51 29.37 -86.33
CA ALA A 441 -50.55 29.11 -84.89
C ALA A 441 -49.82 27.82 -84.49
N LYS A 442 -49.78 26.81 -85.36
CA LYS A 442 -49.01 25.57 -85.18
C LYS A 442 -47.51 25.86 -85.22
N GLY A 443 -47.05 26.62 -86.21
CA GLY A 443 -45.67 27.11 -86.28
C GLY A 443 -45.28 27.97 -85.07
N ASP A 444 -46.12 28.95 -84.71
CA ASP A 444 -45.90 29.86 -83.57
C ASP A 444 -45.87 29.15 -82.21
N ARG A 445 -46.75 28.16 -82.01
CA ARG A 445 -46.76 27.35 -80.78
C ARG A 445 -45.50 26.51 -80.67
N ALA A 446 -45.13 25.79 -81.72
CA ALA A 446 -43.91 24.98 -81.70
C ALA A 446 -42.65 25.84 -81.59
N LEU A 447 -42.63 27.07 -82.15
CA LEU A 447 -41.53 28.03 -81.98
C LEU A 447 -41.44 28.55 -80.54
N LYS A 448 -42.59 28.92 -79.94
CA LYS A 448 -42.68 29.34 -78.53
C LYS A 448 -42.27 28.23 -77.57
N GLU A 449 -42.60 26.97 -77.90
CA GLU A 449 -42.20 25.77 -77.19
C GLU A 449 -40.76 25.32 -77.50
N LYS A 450 -40.04 26.07 -78.36
CA LYS A 450 -38.64 25.81 -78.78
C LYS A 450 -38.43 24.44 -79.43
N LYS A 451 -39.48 23.84 -79.98
CA LYS A 451 -39.43 22.63 -80.81
C LYS A 451 -39.15 23.05 -82.24
N TYR A 452 -37.91 23.44 -82.48
CA TYR A 452 -37.53 24.18 -83.68
C TYR A 452 -37.82 23.45 -84.99
N GLN A 453 -37.72 22.12 -85.04
CA GLN A 453 -38.05 21.34 -86.24
C GLN A 453 -39.57 21.32 -86.52
N GLU A 454 -40.39 21.09 -85.48
CA GLU A 454 -41.86 21.11 -85.59
C GLU A 454 -42.40 22.51 -85.91
N ALA A 455 -41.73 23.55 -85.42
CA ALA A 455 -42.03 24.93 -85.73
C ALA A 455 -41.78 25.24 -87.21
N LEU A 456 -40.67 24.75 -87.75
CA LEU A 456 -40.28 24.92 -89.15
C LEU A 456 -41.28 24.24 -90.09
N ASP A 457 -41.79 23.07 -89.71
CA ASP A 457 -42.81 22.34 -90.47
C ASP A 457 -44.17 23.06 -90.45
N GLY A 458 -44.58 23.61 -89.30
CA GLY A 458 -45.81 24.40 -89.18
C GLY A 458 -45.80 25.70 -90.00
N TYR A 459 -44.67 26.42 -90.04
CA TYR A 459 -44.57 27.62 -90.86
C TYR A 459 -44.46 27.34 -92.37
N LYS A 460 -43.83 26.24 -92.79
CA LYS A 460 -43.83 25.80 -94.20
C LYS A 460 -45.23 25.41 -94.68
N GLU A 461 -46.00 24.74 -93.82
CA GLU A 461 -47.41 24.40 -94.06
C GLU A 461 -48.26 25.67 -94.25
N ALA A 462 -48.02 26.71 -93.42
CA ALA A 462 -48.72 27.99 -93.55
C ALA A 462 -48.36 28.76 -94.84
N GLN A 463 -47.09 28.71 -95.26
CA GLN A 463 -46.61 29.32 -96.51
C GLN A 463 -47.20 28.62 -97.75
N GLY A 464 -47.48 27.32 -97.68
CA GLY A 464 -48.17 26.60 -98.75
C GLY A 464 -49.65 26.99 -98.92
N ILE A 465 -50.30 27.47 -97.86
CA ILE A 465 -51.73 27.82 -97.84
C ILE A 465 -51.99 29.26 -98.33
N LYS A 466 -51.12 30.23 -97.99
CA LYS A 466 -51.10 31.57 -98.61
C LYS A 466 -49.64 31.98 -98.95
N PRO A 467 -49.18 31.66 -100.18
CA PRO A 467 -47.78 31.84 -100.58
C PRO A 467 -47.26 33.29 -100.64
N GLN A 468 -48.16 34.26 -100.64
CA GLN A 468 -47.84 35.69 -100.77
C GLN A 468 -47.52 36.35 -99.42
N GLU A 469 -47.74 35.63 -98.31
CA GLU A 469 -47.61 36.17 -96.96
C GLU A 469 -46.19 36.04 -96.42
N ASN A 470 -45.66 37.14 -95.89
CA ASN A 470 -44.25 37.27 -95.54
C ASN A 470 -43.90 36.67 -94.16
N TYR A 471 -44.90 36.52 -93.29
CA TYR A 471 -44.71 36.13 -91.89
C TYR A 471 -44.11 34.73 -91.65
N PRO A 472 -44.55 33.64 -92.33
CA PRO A 472 -43.95 32.31 -92.14
C PRO A 472 -42.47 32.25 -92.54
N GLN A 473 -42.08 32.96 -93.61
CA GLN A 473 -40.70 32.97 -94.10
C GLN A 473 -39.74 33.62 -93.09
N VAL A 474 -40.15 34.74 -92.48
CA VAL A 474 -39.37 35.43 -91.43
C VAL A 474 -39.14 34.53 -90.21
N LYS A 475 -40.13 33.73 -89.83
CA LYS A 475 -40.02 32.81 -88.68
C LYS A 475 -39.17 31.58 -88.96
N ILE A 476 -39.19 31.06 -90.19
CA ILE A 476 -38.28 30.00 -90.64
C ILE A 476 -36.81 30.46 -90.53
N ASP A 477 -36.52 31.71 -90.89
CA ASP A 477 -35.16 32.28 -90.80
C ASP A 477 -34.72 32.54 -89.34
N GLU A 478 -35.63 32.97 -88.45
CA GLU A 478 -35.37 33.12 -87.01
C GLU A 478 -35.08 31.77 -86.30
N ILE A 479 -35.78 30.71 -86.69
CA ILE A 479 -35.60 29.36 -86.15
C ILE A 479 -34.24 28.77 -86.51
N ASN A 480 -33.82 28.94 -87.77
CA ASN A 480 -32.50 28.50 -88.24
C ASN A 480 -31.34 29.18 -87.49
N LYS A 481 -31.58 30.37 -86.91
CA LYS A 481 -30.62 31.09 -86.07
C LYS A 481 -30.63 30.62 -84.60
N ALA A 482 -31.77 30.19 -84.07
CA ALA A 482 -31.91 29.68 -82.69
C ALA A 482 -31.35 28.25 -82.50
N LEU A 483 -31.45 27.41 -83.52
CA LEU A 483 -30.89 26.05 -83.54
C LEU A 483 -29.35 26.01 -83.40
N LYS A 484 -28.65 27.10 -83.72
CA LYS A 484 -27.20 27.21 -83.62
C LYS A 484 -26.69 27.50 -82.19
N ASN A 485 -27.56 27.89 -81.26
CA ASN A 485 -27.20 28.25 -79.88
C ASN A 485 -27.65 27.23 -78.81
N GLN A 486 -28.43 26.18 -79.17
CA GLN A 486 -28.89 25.16 -78.22
C GLN A 486 -27.83 24.07 -77.93
N ALA A 487 -26.82 23.93 -78.79
CA ALA A 487 -25.71 22.98 -78.60
C ALA A 487 -24.75 23.37 -77.45
N ALA A 488 -24.68 24.65 -77.05
CA ALA A 488 -23.69 25.14 -76.08
C ALA A 488 -24.08 24.96 -74.59
N LEU A 489 -25.32 24.56 -74.27
CA LEU A 489 -25.79 24.34 -72.88
C LEU A 489 -25.69 22.87 -72.43
N ALA A 490 -25.50 21.91 -73.34
CA ALA A 490 -25.35 20.50 -73.02
C ALA A 490 -23.93 20.12 -72.55
N ASP A 491 -22.90 20.84 -73.00
CA ASP A 491 -21.49 20.55 -72.68
C ASP A 491 -21.10 20.93 -71.24
N ALA A 492 -21.75 21.94 -70.64
CA ALA A 492 -21.41 22.45 -69.30
C ALA A 492 -21.92 21.55 -68.14
N GLU A 493 -22.99 20.77 -68.35
CA GLU A 493 -23.52 19.83 -67.36
C GLU A 493 -22.78 18.48 -67.44
N ALA A 494 -22.35 18.07 -68.64
CA ALA A 494 -21.55 16.86 -68.86
C ALA A 494 -20.15 16.92 -68.22
N GLU A 495 -19.52 18.10 -68.16
CA GLU A 495 -18.20 18.28 -67.55
C GLU A 495 -18.23 18.14 -66.02
N LYS A 496 -19.30 18.58 -65.35
CA LYS A 496 -19.49 18.41 -63.89
C LYS A 496 -19.75 16.96 -63.50
N ASP A 497 -20.50 16.23 -64.33
CA ASP A 497 -20.76 14.81 -64.14
C ASP A 497 -19.51 13.94 -64.30
N ALA A 498 -18.64 14.28 -65.27
CA ALA A 498 -17.39 13.57 -65.48
C ALA A 498 -16.41 13.77 -64.31
N LYS A 499 -16.23 15.01 -63.83
CA LYS A 499 -15.34 15.32 -62.70
C LYS A 499 -15.81 14.69 -61.39
N TYR A 500 -17.12 14.66 -61.15
CA TYR A 500 -17.69 13.97 -59.98
C TYR A 500 -17.38 12.46 -60.00
N LYS A 501 -17.62 11.79 -61.13
CA LYS A 501 -17.37 10.34 -61.28
C LYS A 501 -15.89 9.99 -61.11
N ASP A 502 -14.98 10.82 -61.63
CA ASP A 502 -13.54 10.60 -61.49
C ASP A 502 -13.06 10.74 -60.03
N ALA A 503 -13.54 11.78 -59.32
CA ALA A 503 -13.22 11.99 -57.90
C ALA A 503 -13.76 10.84 -57.01
N VAL A 504 -14.97 10.34 -57.29
CA VAL A 504 -15.55 9.17 -56.62
C VAL A 504 -14.71 7.91 -56.87
N LYS A 505 -14.38 7.61 -58.13
CA LYS A 505 -13.56 6.44 -58.47
C LYS A 505 -12.18 6.49 -57.80
N ARG A 506 -11.54 7.67 -57.81
CA ARG A 506 -10.24 7.88 -57.15
C ARG A 506 -10.33 7.63 -55.65
N GLY A 507 -11.39 8.12 -55.00
CA GLY A 507 -11.67 7.85 -53.58
C GLY A 507 -11.83 6.35 -53.28
N ASP A 508 -12.59 5.63 -54.11
CA ASP A 508 -12.82 4.19 -53.96
C ASP A 508 -11.54 3.35 -54.18
N ASP A 509 -10.72 3.70 -55.18
CA ASP A 509 -9.44 3.04 -55.46
C ASP A 509 -8.44 3.26 -54.29
N LEU A 510 -8.42 4.46 -53.71
CA LEU A 510 -7.59 4.80 -52.55
C LEU A 510 -8.08 4.11 -51.27
N MET A 511 -9.39 3.94 -51.10
CA MET A 511 -10.00 3.11 -50.03
C MET A 511 -9.54 1.66 -50.12
N THR A 512 -9.60 1.08 -51.33
CA THR A 512 -9.12 -0.29 -51.59
C THR A 512 -7.63 -0.43 -51.30
N SER A 513 -6.87 0.62 -51.60
CA SER A 513 -5.43 0.72 -51.28
C SER A 513 -5.13 1.09 -49.82
N GLN A 514 -6.16 1.21 -48.97
CA GLN A 514 -6.07 1.60 -47.55
C GLN A 514 -5.40 2.95 -47.29
N LYS A 515 -5.38 3.83 -48.30
CA LYS A 515 -4.84 5.20 -48.22
C LYS A 515 -5.93 6.16 -47.77
N TYR A 516 -6.40 5.97 -46.54
CA TYR A 516 -7.61 6.60 -46.02
C TYR A 516 -7.59 8.14 -46.05
N ASN A 517 -6.44 8.78 -45.79
CA ASN A 517 -6.33 10.26 -45.85
C ASN A 517 -6.40 10.81 -47.29
N GLU A 518 -5.77 10.12 -48.24
CA GLU A 518 -5.85 10.46 -49.67
C GLU A 518 -7.27 10.20 -50.19
N ALA A 519 -7.90 9.10 -49.78
CA ALA A 519 -9.29 8.77 -50.12
C ALA A 519 -10.28 9.81 -49.60
N LYS A 520 -10.12 10.27 -48.35
CA LYS A 520 -10.95 11.33 -47.76
C LYS A 520 -10.87 12.61 -48.59
N SER A 521 -9.69 12.96 -49.06
CA SER A 521 -9.47 14.15 -49.89
C SER A 521 -10.19 14.05 -51.24
N ALA A 522 -10.12 12.88 -51.89
CA ALA A 522 -10.84 12.62 -53.15
C ALA A 522 -12.38 12.64 -52.98
N PHE A 523 -12.92 12.13 -51.87
CA PHE A 523 -14.37 12.21 -51.60
C PHE A 523 -14.84 13.61 -51.18
N LEU A 524 -13.99 14.40 -50.52
CA LEU A 524 -14.27 15.82 -50.26
C LEU A 524 -14.29 16.65 -51.55
N GLU A 525 -13.42 16.33 -52.51
CA GLU A 525 -13.45 16.87 -53.87
C GLU A 525 -14.77 16.51 -54.58
N ALA A 526 -15.19 15.24 -54.53
CA ALA A 526 -16.48 14.80 -55.07
C ALA A 526 -17.68 15.53 -54.42
N THR A 527 -17.64 15.72 -53.10
CA THR A 527 -18.66 16.48 -52.35
C THR A 527 -18.67 17.96 -52.75
N SER A 528 -17.52 18.55 -53.07
CA SER A 528 -17.41 19.93 -53.53
C SER A 528 -17.98 20.12 -54.94
N ILE A 529 -17.93 19.08 -55.78
CA ILE A 529 -18.48 19.06 -57.14
C ILE A 529 -20.00 18.83 -57.12
N LYS A 530 -20.49 17.88 -56.30
CA LYS A 530 -21.92 17.61 -56.09
C LYS A 530 -22.28 17.50 -54.59
N PRO A 531 -22.62 18.63 -53.92
CA PRO A 531 -22.81 18.69 -52.48
C PRO A 531 -23.98 17.89 -51.91
N TYR A 532 -24.92 17.45 -52.74
CA TYR A 532 -26.14 16.75 -52.31
C TYR A 532 -26.06 15.22 -52.46
N GLU A 533 -24.99 14.69 -53.05
CA GLU A 533 -24.79 13.26 -53.20
C GLU A 533 -24.41 12.62 -51.85
N MET A 534 -25.06 11.50 -51.54
CA MET A 534 -24.86 10.79 -50.27
C MET A 534 -23.61 9.91 -50.29
N TYR A 535 -23.28 9.32 -51.44
CA TYR A 535 -22.19 8.34 -51.55
C TYR A 535 -20.83 8.85 -51.02
N PRO A 536 -20.30 10.02 -51.43
CA PRO A 536 -19.03 10.52 -50.90
C PRO A 536 -19.09 10.84 -49.40
N LYS A 537 -20.25 11.29 -48.89
CA LYS A 537 -20.45 11.61 -47.47
C LYS A 537 -20.42 10.35 -46.61
N ASP A 538 -21.04 9.27 -47.07
CA ASP A 538 -21.05 7.98 -46.39
C ASP A 538 -19.64 7.37 -46.36
N ARG A 539 -18.88 7.46 -47.47
CA ARG A 539 -17.48 7.01 -47.53
C ARG A 539 -16.55 7.82 -46.63
N ILE A 540 -16.72 9.13 -46.53
CA ILE A 540 -15.96 9.96 -45.58
C ILE A 540 -16.21 9.52 -44.13
N LYS A 541 -17.46 9.20 -43.78
CA LYS A 541 -17.81 8.71 -42.45
C LYS A 541 -17.18 7.35 -42.14
N GLU A 542 -17.16 6.45 -43.12
CA GLU A 542 -16.47 5.15 -43.02
C GLU A 542 -14.95 5.32 -42.82
N ILE A 543 -14.33 6.22 -43.60
CA ILE A 543 -12.91 6.57 -43.48
C ILE A 543 -12.58 7.13 -42.09
N ASP A 544 -13.42 8.03 -41.57
CA ASP A 544 -13.23 8.60 -40.24
C ASP A 544 -13.27 7.53 -39.15
N GLY A 545 -14.13 6.51 -39.32
CA GLY A 545 -14.13 5.32 -38.47
C GLY A 545 -12.82 4.51 -38.57
N LYS A 546 -12.31 4.26 -39.78
CA LYS A 546 -11.07 3.51 -40.01
C LYS A 546 -9.82 4.23 -39.49
N LEU A 547 -9.77 5.56 -39.64
CA LEU A 547 -8.68 6.39 -39.10
C LEU A 547 -8.73 6.45 -37.56
N ALA A 548 -9.92 6.48 -36.95
CA ALA A 548 -10.06 6.40 -35.50
C ALA A 548 -9.65 5.03 -34.95
N GLU A 549 -10.03 3.94 -35.63
CA GLU A 549 -9.63 2.57 -35.30
C GLU A 549 -8.10 2.39 -35.37
N ALA A 550 -7.46 2.93 -36.42
CA ALA A 550 -6.00 2.90 -36.56
C ALA A 550 -5.29 3.67 -35.44
N LYS A 551 -5.77 4.87 -35.07
CA LYS A 551 -5.22 5.64 -33.94
C LYS A 551 -5.38 4.91 -32.61
N LEU A 552 -6.53 4.28 -32.38
CA LEU A 552 -6.77 3.51 -31.16
C LEU A 552 -5.84 2.29 -31.08
N LYS A 553 -5.56 1.64 -32.21
CA LYS A 553 -4.62 0.52 -32.27
C LYS A 553 -3.19 0.96 -31.95
N GLU A 554 -2.71 2.05 -32.55
CA GLU A 554 -1.38 2.62 -32.24
C GLU A 554 -1.25 3.04 -30.77
N GLU A 555 -2.29 3.65 -30.21
CA GLU A 555 -2.35 4.04 -28.79
C GLU A 555 -2.28 2.82 -27.86
N ASN A 556 -3.05 1.76 -28.16
CA ASN A 556 -3.04 0.53 -27.38
C ASN A 556 -1.68 -0.20 -27.45
N GLU A 557 -1.02 -0.18 -28.61
CA GLU A 557 0.34 -0.72 -28.75
C GLU A 557 1.37 0.09 -27.96
N ARG A 558 1.20 1.43 -27.87
CA ARG A 558 2.05 2.28 -27.02
C ARG A 558 1.86 1.96 -25.53
N ILE A 559 0.60 1.89 -25.07
CA ILE A 559 0.27 1.54 -23.68
C ILE A 559 0.82 0.15 -23.32
N ALA A 560 0.69 -0.83 -24.22
CA ALA A 560 1.23 -2.17 -23.99
C ALA A 560 2.76 -2.18 -23.83
N LYS A 561 3.48 -1.36 -24.61
CA LYS A 561 4.94 -1.20 -24.48
C LYS A 561 5.33 -0.51 -23.17
N GLU A 562 4.64 0.57 -22.79
CA GLU A 562 4.87 1.29 -21.54
C GLU A 562 4.61 0.41 -20.31
N MET A 563 3.55 -0.41 -20.34
CA MET A 563 3.23 -1.38 -19.29
C MET A 563 4.29 -2.48 -19.17
N ALA A 564 4.74 -3.04 -20.30
CA ALA A 564 5.80 -4.05 -20.32
C ALA A 564 7.14 -3.51 -19.80
N GLU A 565 7.47 -2.26 -20.10
CA GLU A 565 8.66 -1.58 -19.59
C GLU A 565 8.57 -1.31 -18.08
N ALA A 566 7.39 -0.89 -17.58
CA ALA A 566 7.15 -0.67 -16.16
C ALA A 566 7.26 -1.99 -15.36
N GLU A 567 6.71 -3.08 -15.89
CA GLU A 567 6.80 -4.41 -15.27
C GLU A 567 8.24 -4.95 -15.25
N ARG A 568 8.98 -4.75 -16.35
CA ARG A 568 10.42 -5.07 -16.40
C ARG A 568 11.22 -4.28 -15.36
N LYS A 569 10.93 -2.99 -15.18
CA LYS A 569 11.58 -2.14 -14.18
C LYS A 569 11.27 -2.60 -12.75
N LYS A 570 10.00 -2.92 -12.46
CA LYS A 570 9.58 -3.47 -11.16
C LYS A 570 10.28 -4.80 -10.84
N LYS A 571 10.39 -5.70 -11.83
CA LYS A 571 11.12 -6.97 -11.66
C LYS A 571 12.61 -6.75 -11.41
N LEU A 572 13.22 -5.79 -12.10
CA LEU A 572 14.62 -5.41 -11.89
C LEU A 572 14.85 -4.85 -10.47
N ASP A 573 13.92 -4.05 -9.96
CA ASP A 573 13.95 -3.50 -8.60
C ASP A 573 13.83 -4.61 -7.54
N GLU A 574 12.95 -5.58 -7.77
CA GLU A 574 12.75 -6.74 -6.90
C GLU A 574 13.96 -7.68 -6.90
N ASP A 575 14.46 -8.04 -8.08
CA ASP A 575 15.66 -8.87 -8.24
C ASP A 575 16.90 -8.20 -7.60
N TYR A 576 17.02 -6.87 -7.76
CA TYR A 576 18.06 -6.09 -7.10
C TYR A 576 17.94 -6.17 -5.58
N ARG A 577 16.75 -5.88 -5.01
CA ARG A 577 16.50 -5.91 -3.57
C ARG A 577 16.76 -7.29 -2.97
N ASN A 578 16.28 -8.35 -3.63
CA ASN A 578 16.47 -9.72 -3.15
C ASN A 578 17.95 -10.11 -3.18
N THR A 579 18.68 -9.68 -4.22
CA THR A 579 20.11 -9.93 -4.36
C THR A 579 20.92 -9.16 -3.31
N THR A 580 20.59 -7.90 -3.01
CA THR A 580 21.28 -7.12 -1.96
C THR A 580 21.00 -7.67 -0.57
N VAL A 581 19.77 -8.07 -0.26
CA VAL A 581 19.44 -8.72 1.04
C VAL A 581 20.23 -10.02 1.22
N ALA A 582 20.34 -10.84 0.17
CA ALA A 582 21.15 -12.05 0.21
C ALA A 582 22.65 -11.74 0.37
N ALA A 583 23.15 -10.69 -0.28
CA ALA A 583 24.53 -10.23 -0.16
C ALA A 583 24.83 -9.73 1.26
N ASP A 584 23.95 -8.91 1.85
CA ASP A 584 24.08 -8.38 3.21
C ASP A 584 24.07 -9.51 4.24
N LYS A 585 23.22 -10.52 4.03
CA LYS A 585 23.18 -11.72 4.88
C LYS A 585 24.49 -12.51 4.80
N ALA A 586 25.05 -12.70 3.60
CA ALA A 586 26.34 -13.37 3.44
C ALA A 586 27.49 -12.55 4.06
N PHE A 587 27.46 -11.22 3.89
CA PHE A 587 28.41 -10.30 4.50
C PHE A 587 28.38 -10.37 6.03
N GLY A 588 27.19 -10.33 6.65
CA GLY A 588 27.01 -10.47 8.10
C GLY A 588 27.44 -11.84 8.63
N ALA A 589 27.32 -12.89 7.83
CA ALA A 589 27.84 -14.23 8.12
C ALA A 589 29.36 -14.36 7.91
N LYS A 590 30.04 -13.28 7.48
CA LYS A 590 31.47 -13.23 7.11
C LYS A 590 31.86 -14.13 5.93
N ASP A 591 30.89 -14.54 5.12
CA ASP A 591 31.12 -15.24 3.85
C ASP A 591 31.38 -14.20 2.75
N TYR A 592 32.59 -13.63 2.77
CA TYR A 592 32.96 -12.49 1.95
C TYR A 592 33.04 -12.81 0.45
N ASP A 593 33.39 -14.04 0.08
CA ASP A 593 33.43 -14.48 -1.32
C ASP A 593 32.01 -14.54 -1.91
N LYS A 594 31.07 -15.09 -1.14
CA LYS A 594 29.65 -15.13 -1.53
C LYS A 594 29.02 -13.75 -1.53
N ALA A 595 29.33 -12.92 -0.52
CA ALA A 595 28.87 -11.54 -0.46
C ALA A 595 29.38 -10.73 -1.67
N THR A 596 30.66 -10.89 -2.03
CA THR A 596 31.27 -10.26 -3.21
C THR A 596 30.53 -10.64 -4.49
N THR A 597 30.31 -11.93 -4.69
CA THR A 597 29.58 -12.45 -5.86
C THR A 597 28.17 -11.89 -5.93
N LEU A 598 27.45 -11.82 -4.81
CA LEU A 598 26.08 -11.31 -4.76
C LEU A 598 26.00 -9.79 -4.94
N TYR A 599 26.92 -9.00 -4.40
CA TYR A 599 26.98 -7.56 -4.67
C TYR A 599 27.37 -7.25 -6.12
N GLN A 600 28.28 -8.01 -6.73
CA GLN A 600 28.59 -7.91 -8.16
C GLN A 600 27.38 -8.26 -9.03
N LYS A 601 26.60 -9.28 -8.61
CA LYS A 601 25.33 -9.63 -9.25
C LYS A 601 24.30 -8.50 -9.10
N ALA A 602 24.19 -7.87 -7.93
CA ALA A 602 23.34 -6.70 -7.72
C ALA A 602 23.73 -5.52 -8.64
N LEU A 603 25.03 -5.29 -8.85
CA LEU A 603 25.53 -4.29 -9.81
C LEU A 603 25.31 -4.68 -11.26
N SER A 604 25.26 -5.98 -11.57
CA SER A 604 24.90 -6.44 -12.91
C SER A 604 23.40 -6.21 -13.21
N ILE A 605 22.56 -6.21 -12.17
CA ILE A 605 21.13 -5.88 -12.23
C ILE A 605 20.94 -4.36 -12.30
N LYS A 606 21.65 -3.58 -11.48
CA LYS A 606 21.64 -2.12 -11.49
C LYS A 606 23.06 -1.52 -11.33
N PRO A 607 23.74 -1.19 -12.43
CA PRO A 607 25.15 -0.76 -12.40
C PRO A 607 25.39 0.61 -11.72
N SER A 608 24.36 1.47 -11.67
CA SER A 608 24.44 2.81 -11.11
C SER A 608 24.31 2.87 -9.58
N GLU A 609 23.96 1.75 -8.93
CA GLU A 609 23.68 1.76 -7.49
C GLU A 609 24.97 1.84 -6.66
N GLU A 610 25.02 2.81 -5.75
CA GLU A 610 26.21 3.08 -4.92
C GLU A 610 26.35 2.13 -3.73
N TYR A 611 25.22 1.57 -3.26
CA TYR A 611 25.22 0.71 -2.09
C TYR A 611 26.08 -0.55 -2.26
N PRO A 612 25.91 -1.38 -3.32
CA PRO A 612 26.73 -2.57 -3.50
C PRO A 612 28.21 -2.22 -3.78
N LYS A 613 28.50 -1.11 -4.49
CA LYS A 613 29.87 -0.63 -4.70
C LYS A 613 30.57 -0.34 -3.38
N THR A 614 29.87 0.33 -2.47
CA THR A 614 30.37 0.66 -1.13
C THR A 614 30.63 -0.59 -0.30
N GLN A 615 29.75 -1.60 -0.37
CA GLN A 615 29.95 -2.86 0.37
C GLN A 615 31.11 -3.68 -0.18
N LEU A 616 31.28 -3.74 -1.51
CA LEU A 616 32.45 -4.37 -2.13
C LEU A 616 33.77 -3.72 -1.68
N ALA A 617 33.83 -2.39 -1.60
CA ALA A 617 35.01 -1.69 -1.10
C ALA A 617 35.30 -2.03 0.38
N LYS A 618 34.25 -2.20 1.21
CA LYS A 618 34.41 -2.64 2.60
C LYS A 618 34.97 -4.07 2.67
N ILE A 619 34.43 -4.99 1.87
CA ILE A 619 34.95 -6.37 1.78
C ILE A 619 36.43 -6.35 1.36
N GLU A 620 36.79 -5.55 0.37
CA GLU A 620 38.17 -5.42 -0.09
C GLU A 620 39.11 -4.94 1.02
N ASN A 621 38.67 -3.97 1.82
CA ASN A 621 39.45 -3.47 2.95
C ASN A 621 39.58 -4.51 4.07
N ILE A 622 38.51 -5.25 4.39
CA ILE A 622 38.56 -6.36 5.35
C ILE A 622 39.55 -7.43 4.88
N SER A 623 39.51 -7.81 3.60
CA SER A 623 40.44 -8.77 3.01
C SER A 623 41.89 -8.28 3.01
N LYS A 624 42.13 -6.96 2.89
CA LYS A 624 43.46 -6.35 3.04
C LYS A 624 43.93 -6.40 4.49
N GLU A 625 43.06 -6.11 5.46
CA GLU A 625 43.37 -6.19 6.89
C GLU A 625 43.62 -7.65 7.35
N GLU A 626 42.89 -8.63 6.81
CA GLU A 626 43.13 -10.05 7.06
C GLU A 626 44.44 -10.54 6.44
N LYS A 627 44.79 -10.06 5.24
CA LYS A 627 46.12 -10.32 4.64
C LYS A 627 47.26 -9.70 5.45
N VAL A 628 47.08 -8.51 6.03
CA VAL A 628 48.05 -7.87 6.92
C VAL A 628 48.23 -8.66 8.24
N LYS A 629 47.21 -9.39 8.71
CA LYS A 629 47.34 -10.30 9.86
C LYS A 629 48.04 -11.64 9.57
N THR A 630 48.25 -11.98 8.29
CA THR A 630 48.90 -13.24 7.87
C THR A 630 50.29 -13.06 7.24
N VAL A 631 50.80 -11.83 7.16
CA VAL A 631 52.17 -11.53 6.74
C VAL A 631 52.94 -10.90 7.91
N ASP A 632 53.28 -11.73 8.88
CA ASP A 632 54.52 -11.61 9.65
C ASP A 632 55.03 -13.05 9.85
N LYS A 633 55.41 -13.70 8.74
CA LYS A 633 56.49 -14.69 8.81
C LYS A 633 57.78 -13.89 8.68
N PRO A 634 58.65 -13.84 9.69
CA PRO A 634 59.96 -13.25 9.53
C PRO A 634 60.69 -13.99 8.41
N VAL A 635 61.08 -13.22 7.39
CA VAL A 635 61.96 -13.66 6.33
C VAL A 635 63.32 -13.93 6.96
N ASN A 636 63.76 -15.19 6.97
CA ASN A 636 65.11 -15.56 7.32
C ASN A 636 66.03 -14.98 6.23
N ASP A 637 66.73 -13.89 6.54
CA ASP A 637 67.71 -13.22 5.69
C ASP A 637 69.03 -14.03 5.54
N GLY A 638 69.07 -15.27 6.06
CA GLY A 638 70.22 -16.15 6.01
C GLY A 638 71.33 -15.78 7.00
N LYS A 639 71.22 -14.65 7.70
CA LYS A 639 72.22 -14.13 8.65
C LYS A 639 72.51 -15.10 9.79
N TYR A 640 71.50 -15.87 10.21
CA TYR A 640 71.57 -16.81 11.35
C TYR A 640 71.47 -18.29 10.95
N SER A 641 71.64 -18.59 9.66
CA SER A 641 71.52 -19.95 9.11
C SER A 641 72.54 -20.96 9.68
N HIS A 642 73.62 -20.49 10.30
CA HIS A 642 74.63 -21.31 10.96
C HIS A 642 74.27 -21.72 12.40
N LEU A 643 73.22 -21.15 13.00
CA LEU A 643 72.81 -21.44 14.36
C LEU A 643 71.83 -22.63 14.39
N GLY A 644 72.09 -23.62 15.25
CA GLY A 644 71.20 -24.76 15.48
C GLY A 644 69.96 -24.39 16.32
N GLU A 645 69.04 -25.35 16.52
CA GLU A 645 67.86 -25.16 17.36
C GLU A 645 68.25 -24.72 18.79
N GLY A 646 67.56 -23.72 19.35
CA GLY A 646 67.79 -23.21 20.70
C GLY A 646 68.02 -21.70 20.79
N VAL A 647 68.40 -21.23 21.99
CA VAL A 647 68.65 -19.81 22.28
C VAL A 647 70.15 -19.51 22.25
N HIS A 648 70.54 -18.56 21.40
CA HIS A 648 71.94 -18.16 21.18
C HIS A 648 72.12 -16.70 21.55
N LYS A 649 72.96 -16.41 22.55
CA LYS A 649 73.37 -15.03 22.86
C LYS A 649 74.57 -14.68 22.01
N LEU A 650 74.50 -13.58 21.29
CA LEU A 650 75.58 -13.08 20.46
C LEU A 650 76.33 -11.96 21.18
N ASP A 651 77.52 -11.65 20.69
CA ASP A 651 78.34 -10.57 21.25
C ASP A 651 77.59 -9.23 21.17
N SER A 652 77.64 -8.49 22.28
CA SER A 652 77.09 -7.15 22.34
C SER A 652 77.94 -6.18 21.52
N TYR A 653 77.30 -5.23 20.82
CA TYR A 653 78.00 -4.19 20.06
C TYR A 653 77.47 -2.80 20.40
N GLN A 654 78.26 -1.78 20.05
CA GLN A 654 77.84 -0.38 20.19
C GLN A 654 77.19 0.10 18.89
N GLU A 655 75.98 0.63 19.00
CA GLU A 655 75.27 1.26 17.89
C GLU A 655 75.01 2.73 18.25
N ARG A 656 75.77 3.63 17.60
CA ARG A 656 75.85 5.06 17.98
C ARG A 656 76.30 5.20 19.45
N ASN A 657 75.39 5.59 20.35
CA ASN A 657 75.63 5.77 21.79
C ASN A 657 74.89 4.72 22.64
N ASN A 658 74.42 3.62 22.05
CA ASN A 658 73.68 2.58 22.76
C ASN A 658 74.46 1.26 22.76
N THR A 659 74.41 0.55 23.89
CA THR A 659 74.86 -0.85 23.96
C THR A 659 73.73 -1.76 23.51
N VAL A 660 73.98 -2.60 22.51
CA VAL A 660 72.99 -3.55 21.98
C VAL A 660 73.43 -4.97 22.29
N GLU A 661 72.65 -5.68 23.10
CA GLU A 661 72.78 -7.13 23.34
C GLU A 661 71.81 -7.86 22.42
N VAL A 662 72.30 -8.85 21.65
CA VAL A 662 71.47 -9.61 20.69
C VAL A 662 71.30 -11.05 21.19
N THR A 663 70.07 -11.53 21.21
CA THR A 663 69.74 -12.94 21.46
C THR A 663 68.93 -13.47 20.28
N VAL A 664 69.36 -14.59 19.70
CA VAL A 664 68.67 -15.24 18.58
C VAL A 664 68.04 -16.53 19.09
N VAL A 665 66.75 -16.69 18.83
CA VAL A 665 66.01 -17.91 19.19
C VAL A 665 65.67 -18.65 17.92
N VAL A 666 66.20 -19.87 17.76
CA VAL A 666 65.94 -20.74 16.62
C VAL A 666 64.95 -21.82 17.04
N LYS A 667 63.74 -21.78 16.47
CA LYS A 667 62.69 -22.77 16.73
C LYS A 667 62.01 -23.22 15.44
N GLY A 668 62.00 -24.52 15.18
CA GLY A 668 61.43 -25.10 13.97
C GLY A 668 62.14 -24.62 12.69
N GLY A 669 63.45 -24.40 12.76
CA GLY A 669 64.26 -23.90 11.64
C GLY A 669 64.11 -22.41 11.31
N VAL A 670 63.38 -21.64 12.14
CA VAL A 670 63.23 -20.18 12.00
C VAL A 670 64.02 -19.49 13.10
N ALA A 671 64.93 -18.59 12.71
CA ALA A 671 65.68 -17.74 13.63
C ALA A 671 64.94 -16.41 13.83
N ILE A 672 64.73 -16.01 15.08
CA ILE A 672 64.12 -14.73 15.46
C ILE A 672 65.14 -13.91 16.26
N GLU A 673 65.38 -12.66 15.86
CA GLU A 673 66.33 -11.76 16.51
C GLU A 673 65.63 -10.96 17.62
N TYR A 674 66.15 -11.05 18.84
CA TYR A 674 65.76 -10.22 19.97
C TYR A 674 66.92 -9.29 20.34
N LYS A 675 66.62 -8.02 20.59
CA LYS A 675 67.62 -7.03 21.04
C LYS A 675 67.21 -6.41 22.36
N LYS A 676 68.16 -6.31 23.27
CA LYS A 676 68.10 -5.44 24.44
C LYS A 676 69.01 -4.25 24.18
N ILE A 677 68.42 -3.07 24.04
CA ILE A 677 69.10 -1.83 23.70
C ILE A 677 69.17 -0.98 24.96
N ILE A 678 70.39 -0.73 25.44
CA ILE A 678 70.67 0.10 26.62
C ILE A 678 71.22 1.43 26.12
N THR A 679 70.50 2.51 26.35
CA THR A 679 70.93 3.85 25.93
C THR A 679 72.01 4.41 26.85
N ASN A 680 72.83 5.34 26.36
CA ASN A 680 73.82 6.07 27.17
C ASN A 680 73.22 6.85 28.36
N TYR A 681 71.90 7.07 28.40
CA TYR A 681 71.19 7.68 29.52
C TYR A 681 70.48 6.65 30.43
N GLY A 682 70.74 5.35 30.25
CA GLY A 682 70.29 4.27 31.13
C GLY A 682 68.88 3.71 30.85
N GLN A 683 68.22 4.11 29.76
CA GLN A 683 66.94 3.52 29.36
C GLN A 683 67.17 2.20 28.63
N ILE A 684 66.30 1.21 28.88
CA ILE A 684 66.38 -0.12 28.27
C ILE A 684 65.13 -0.36 27.42
N PHE A 685 65.35 -0.74 26.17
CA PHE A 685 64.31 -1.13 25.23
C PHE A 685 64.52 -2.58 24.78
N TYR A 686 63.42 -3.28 24.52
CA TYR A 686 63.44 -4.65 24.00
C TYR A 686 62.78 -4.67 22.63
N THR A 687 63.40 -5.30 21.65
CA THR A 687 62.81 -5.50 20.34
C THR A 687 62.86 -6.96 19.90
N LYS A 688 61.87 -7.35 19.08
CA LYS A 688 61.77 -8.63 18.36
C LYS A 688 61.62 -8.31 16.88
N ASP A 689 62.59 -8.74 16.07
CA ASP A 689 62.69 -8.42 14.64
C ASP A 689 62.48 -6.91 14.35
N GLY A 690 63.06 -6.06 15.20
CA GLY A 690 62.99 -4.60 15.07
C GLY A 690 61.73 -3.93 15.64
N LYS A 691 60.72 -4.69 16.12
CA LYS A 691 59.51 -4.14 16.75
C LYS A 691 59.65 -4.11 18.27
N ASN A 692 59.23 -3.02 18.92
CA ASN A 692 59.28 -2.89 20.39
C ASN A 692 58.37 -3.92 21.07
N ILE A 693 58.89 -4.57 22.11
CA ILE A 693 58.17 -5.54 22.95
C ILE A 693 58.37 -5.24 24.44
N SER A 694 57.54 -5.84 25.29
CA SER A 694 57.72 -5.72 26.75
C SER A 694 58.89 -6.56 27.26
N LEU A 695 59.45 -6.18 28.41
CA LEU A 695 60.43 -6.99 29.15
C LEU A 695 59.90 -8.40 29.40
N SER A 696 58.64 -8.52 29.83
CA SER A 696 58.03 -9.82 30.14
C SER A 696 58.00 -10.76 28.93
N LEU A 697 57.72 -10.23 27.74
CA LEU A 697 57.70 -11.02 26.52
C LEU A 697 59.12 -11.41 26.10
N PHE A 698 60.07 -10.47 26.18
CA PHE A 698 61.47 -10.75 25.91
C PHE A 698 62.02 -11.85 26.82
N GLU A 699 61.78 -11.78 28.13
CA GLU A 699 62.27 -12.78 29.08
C GLU A 699 61.61 -14.15 28.92
N VAL A 700 60.34 -14.20 28.51
CA VAL A 700 59.65 -15.48 28.26
C VAL A 700 60.17 -16.13 26.99
N GLU A 701 60.37 -15.35 25.93
CA GLU A 701 60.71 -15.90 24.61
C GLU A 701 62.22 -16.13 24.40
N THR A 702 63.09 -15.49 25.20
CA THR A 702 64.57 -15.65 25.13
C THR A 702 65.14 -16.54 26.24
N LYS A 703 64.29 -17.23 27.01
CA LYS A 703 64.74 -18.25 27.98
C LYS A 703 65.13 -19.54 27.25
N PRO A 704 66.31 -20.13 27.57
CA PRO A 704 66.77 -21.39 26.97
C PRO A 704 65.76 -22.54 27.09
#